data_AF-A0A1A9V3D1-F1
#
_entry.id   AF-A0A1A9V3D1-F1
#
_cell.length_a   1.000
_cell.length_b   1.000
_cell.length_c   1.000
_cell.angle_alpha   90.00
_cell.angle_beta   90.00
_cell.angle_gamma   90.00
#
_symmetry.space_group_name_H-M   'P 1'
#
loop_
_entity.id
_entity.type
_entity.pdbx_description
1 polymer ?
#
loop_
_entity_poly.entity_id
_entity_poly.type
_entity_poly.pdbx_seq_one_letter_code
_entity_poly.pdbx_strand_id
1 'polypeptide(L)'
;MSSAQNDTMSDSVGTGILVQICLYILTWNVDGHYPSVSLNDALSINSTDCPNGSHLPDIYVISFQNTQYEERTNQHSRWESKLADLLDQMGYRTICSDRMRGLLITAWAQHEHMNNLKDIETRHVRTDTGWGNKGSVSVRFNLYGVGVVFVACDFTASDENFLDRVDEFEGSIYNQRYKTRNYRDVFDHNFVFCFGDLNFRLDGEQSTIIIKSTVSKGNLKELYKSDQLKWTRGMPIKLALMREQEPDFPPTCKFVEGTTEYDLMQRPAWCDRILYYFHTKRSSKQLDLTQIAYKSHGDYILSTHKPVSAEFLLTIPLRAPSEDDITELTNEPQVLCYREHRLNECGKIRMSSAQNDTMSDSVGTGILVQICLYILTWNVDGHYPSVSLNDALSINSTDCPNGSHLPDIYVISFQNTQYEERTNQHSRWESKLADLLDQMGYRTICSDRMRGLLITAWAQHEHMNNLKDIETRHVRTDTGWGNKGSVSVRFNLYGVGVVFVACDFTASDENFLDRVDEFEGSIYNQRYKTRNYRDVFDHNFVFCFGDLNFRLDGEQSTIIIKSTVSKGNLKELYKSDQLKWTRGMPIKLALMREQEPDFPPTCKFVEGTTEYDLMQRPAWCDRILYYFHTKRSSKQLDLTQIAYKSHGDYILSTHKPVSAEFLLTIPLRAPSEDDITELTNEPQFQYWDLLLFWQQSQLNSDKTSVGGILTPRRDRFDELLLTPLGLRVTNSSIMLNNV
;
A
#
# COMPACT_ATOMS: atom_id res chain seq x y z
N MET A 1 -72.68 -16.47 -0.10
CA MET A 1 -72.90 -15.53 1.01
C MET A 1 -71.56 -15.27 1.67
N SER A 2 -71.25 -13.97 1.87
CA SER A 2 -70.17 -13.33 2.66
C SER A 2 -68.72 -13.78 2.41
N SER A 3 -67.82 -13.01 1.80
CA SER A 3 -67.31 -11.63 2.04
C SER A 3 -66.09 -11.57 2.97
N ALA A 4 -64.96 -11.12 2.42
CA ALA A 4 -64.04 -10.10 2.95
C ALA A 4 -62.85 -10.02 1.97
N GLN A 5 -62.88 -9.11 1.00
CA GLN A 5 -62.10 -7.86 0.99
C GLN A 5 -60.59 -8.10 1.09
N ASN A 6 -59.95 -8.24 -0.07
CA ASN A 6 -58.54 -7.91 -0.26
C ASN A 6 -58.49 -6.48 -0.80
N ASP A 7 -58.13 -5.54 0.07
CA ASP A 7 -57.73 -4.20 -0.34
C ASP A 7 -56.39 -4.28 -1.05
N THR A 8 -56.39 -3.79 -2.28
CA THR A 8 -55.23 -3.46 -3.08
C THR A 8 -54.43 -2.35 -2.40
N MET A 9 -53.18 -2.63 -2.00
CA MET A 9 -52.14 -1.60 -1.92
C MET A 9 -51.19 -1.77 -3.10
N SER A 10 -51.19 -0.74 -3.93
CA SER A 10 -50.20 -0.46 -4.96
C SER A 10 -48.84 -0.23 -4.32
N ASP A 11 -47.93 -1.19 -4.44
CA ASP A 11 -46.51 -0.94 -4.15
C ASP A 11 -45.94 -0.04 -5.25
N SER A 12 -45.75 1.22 -4.90
CA SER A 12 -44.99 2.19 -5.67
C SER A 12 -43.53 1.71 -5.76
N VAL A 13 -43.13 1.30 -6.96
CA VAL A 13 -41.73 0.98 -7.31
C VAL A 13 -40.86 2.21 -7.09
N GLY A 14 -40.06 2.21 -6.02
CA GLY A 14 -39.09 3.27 -5.74
C GLY A 14 -37.97 3.27 -6.79
N THR A 15 -37.82 4.37 -7.52
CA THR A 15 -36.77 4.61 -8.51
C THR A 15 -35.43 4.92 -7.83
N GLY A 16 -34.58 3.92 -7.61
CA GLY A 16 -33.20 4.11 -7.16
C GLY A 16 -32.26 4.55 -8.29
N ILE A 17 -31.26 5.37 -7.99
CA ILE A 17 -30.25 5.81 -8.96
C ILE A 17 -29.36 4.61 -9.32
N LEU A 18 -29.17 4.33 -10.61
CA LEU A 18 -28.29 3.26 -11.08
C LEU A 18 -26.98 3.87 -11.57
N VAL A 19 -25.84 3.29 -11.18
CA VAL A 19 -24.56 3.55 -11.85
C VAL A 19 -24.31 2.42 -12.83
N GLN A 20 -24.01 2.79 -14.06
CA GLN A 20 -23.57 1.87 -15.10
C GLN A 20 -22.08 2.11 -15.33
N ILE A 21 -21.27 1.06 -15.16
CA ILE A 21 -19.82 1.10 -15.38
C ILE A 21 -19.50 0.24 -16.60
N CYS A 22 -18.94 0.85 -17.64
CA CYS A 22 -18.40 0.15 -18.78
C CYS A 22 -16.95 -0.29 -18.52
N LEU A 23 -16.74 -1.60 -18.49
CA LEU A 23 -15.47 -2.25 -18.22
C LEU A 23 -14.91 -2.85 -19.51
N TYR A 24 -13.66 -2.51 -19.83
CA TYR A 24 -12.92 -3.08 -20.96
C TYR A 24 -11.82 -4.01 -20.46
N ILE A 25 -11.81 -5.25 -20.93
CA ILE A 25 -10.78 -6.24 -20.62
C ILE A 25 -10.00 -6.56 -21.90
N LEU A 26 -8.67 -6.51 -21.85
CA LEU A 26 -7.78 -6.93 -22.95
C LEU A 26 -6.82 -8.01 -22.45
N THR A 27 -6.61 -9.05 -23.26
CA THR A 27 -5.52 -10.02 -23.10
C THR A 27 -4.72 -10.14 -24.38
N TRP A 28 -3.39 -10.20 -24.25
CA TRP A 28 -2.53 -10.43 -25.40
C TRP A 28 -1.20 -11.09 -25.02
N ASN A 29 -0.97 -12.31 -25.51
CA ASN A 29 0.36 -12.90 -25.49
C ASN A 29 1.23 -12.19 -26.53
N VAL A 30 2.34 -11.60 -26.09
CA VAL A 30 3.20 -10.76 -26.94
C VAL A 30 4.48 -11.46 -27.38
N ASP A 31 4.65 -12.76 -27.11
CA ASP A 31 5.82 -13.58 -27.51
C ASP A 31 7.20 -12.96 -27.23
N GLY A 32 7.34 -12.19 -26.16
CA GLY A 32 8.59 -11.51 -25.82
C GLY A 32 8.86 -10.28 -26.69
N HIS A 33 7.88 -9.73 -27.40
CA HIS A 33 8.09 -8.49 -28.14
C HIS A 33 8.00 -7.27 -27.23
N TYR A 34 8.73 -6.22 -27.60
CA TYR A 34 8.59 -4.88 -27.02
C TYR A 34 7.41 -4.13 -27.67
N PRO A 35 6.81 -3.14 -27.00
CA PRO A 35 5.66 -2.38 -27.52
C PRO A 35 6.06 -1.41 -28.64
N SER A 36 6.26 -1.94 -29.86
CA SER A 36 6.60 -1.17 -31.06
C SER A 36 5.38 -0.74 -31.89
N VAL A 37 4.19 -1.22 -31.55
CA VAL A 37 2.93 -0.98 -32.28
C VAL A 37 2.02 0.02 -31.54
N SER A 38 1.05 0.58 -32.26
CA SER A 38 -0.03 1.38 -31.66
C SER A 38 -1.01 0.47 -30.90
N LEU A 39 -1.55 0.94 -29.78
CA LEU A 39 -2.55 0.21 -28.98
C LEU A 39 -3.98 0.72 -29.21
N ASN A 40 -4.18 1.69 -30.10
CA ASN A 40 -5.49 2.35 -30.23
C ASN A 40 -6.61 1.39 -30.67
N ASP A 41 -6.33 0.49 -31.61
CA ASP A 41 -7.31 -0.51 -32.07
C ASP A 41 -7.53 -1.57 -30.99
N ALA A 42 -6.46 -2.12 -30.42
CA ALA A 42 -6.52 -3.12 -29.34
C ALA A 42 -7.26 -2.63 -28.08
N LEU A 43 -7.29 -1.31 -27.82
CA LEU A 43 -8.02 -0.68 -26.72
C LEU A 43 -9.35 -0.07 -27.15
N SER A 44 -9.73 -0.24 -28.42
CA SER A 44 -10.97 0.27 -29.03
C SER A 44 -11.21 1.76 -28.77
N ILE A 45 -10.14 2.58 -28.77
CA ILE A 45 -10.19 4.02 -28.42
C ILE A 45 -11.21 4.79 -29.29
N ASN A 46 -11.44 4.35 -30.52
CA ASN A 46 -12.38 4.99 -31.45
C ASN A 46 -13.54 4.07 -31.88
N SER A 47 -13.67 2.89 -31.26
CA SER A 47 -14.54 1.81 -31.75
C SER A 47 -15.14 0.96 -30.61
N THR A 48 -15.17 1.52 -29.40
CA THR A 48 -15.83 0.89 -28.25
C THR A 48 -17.35 0.90 -28.40
N ASP A 49 -17.99 -0.13 -27.86
CA ASP A 49 -19.45 -0.28 -27.84
C ASP A 49 -20.05 0.20 -26.50
N CYS A 50 -19.25 0.82 -25.62
CA CYS A 50 -19.70 1.37 -24.34
C CYS A 50 -20.83 2.41 -24.50
N PRO A 51 -21.91 2.30 -23.70
CA PRO A 51 -23.02 3.25 -23.74
C PRO A 51 -22.68 4.60 -23.09
N ASN A 52 -23.32 5.68 -23.57
CA ASN A 52 -23.33 7.06 -23.04
C ASN A 52 -22.09 7.95 -23.34
N GLY A 53 -22.07 8.60 -24.51
CA GLY A 53 -21.56 9.97 -24.71
C GLY A 53 -20.07 10.29 -24.53
N SER A 54 -19.28 9.45 -23.84
CA SER A 54 -17.85 9.64 -23.59
C SER A 54 -16.95 8.90 -24.59
N HIS A 55 -17.52 8.04 -25.45
CA HIS A 55 -16.81 7.23 -26.45
C HIS A 55 -15.68 6.35 -25.89
N LEU A 56 -15.58 6.16 -24.56
CA LEU A 56 -14.50 5.41 -23.92
C LEU A 56 -15.01 4.64 -22.68
N PRO A 57 -14.44 3.46 -22.37
CA PRO A 57 -14.73 2.67 -21.18
C PRO A 57 -14.43 3.40 -19.86
N ASP A 58 -15.20 3.13 -18.81
CA ASP A 58 -14.97 3.71 -17.48
C ASP A 58 -13.73 3.10 -16.80
N ILE A 59 -13.51 1.81 -17.02
CA ILE A 59 -12.39 1.04 -16.47
C ILE A 59 -11.75 0.19 -17.56
N TYR A 60 -10.43 0.26 -17.68
CA TYR A 60 -9.62 -0.66 -18.48
C TYR A 60 -8.88 -1.65 -17.58
N VAL A 61 -8.92 -2.93 -17.91
CA VAL A 61 -8.09 -3.98 -17.31
C VAL A 61 -7.36 -4.74 -18.41
N ILE A 62 -6.05 -4.63 -18.44
CA ILE A 62 -5.23 -5.08 -19.56
C ILE A 62 -4.18 -6.06 -19.06
N SER A 63 -4.02 -7.18 -19.75
CA SER A 63 -2.98 -8.17 -19.46
C SER A 63 -2.15 -8.53 -20.68
N PHE A 64 -0.84 -8.67 -20.46
CA PHE A 64 0.09 -9.18 -21.45
C PHE A 64 0.78 -10.46 -20.94
N GLN A 65 0.85 -11.49 -21.79
CA GLN A 65 1.58 -12.75 -21.51
C GLN A 65 2.88 -12.81 -22.30
N ASN A 66 3.85 -13.59 -21.81
CA ASN A 66 5.21 -13.69 -22.36
C ASN A 66 5.88 -12.33 -22.62
N THR A 67 5.63 -11.30 -21.81
CA THR A 67 6.43 -10.06 -21.89
C THR A 67 7.91 -10.34 -21.63
N GLN A 68 8.81 -9.54 -22.21
CA GLN A 68 10.24 -9.70 -21.99
C GLN A 68 10.59 -9.73 -20.50
N TYR A 69 11.55 -10.58 -20.17
CA TYR A 69 12.16 -10.55 -18.86
C TYR A 69 13.00 -9.27 -18.76
N GLU A 70 12.40 -8.27 -18.13
CA GLU A 70 13.08 -7.04 -17.76
C GLU A 70 13.52 -7.23 -16.31
N GLU A 71 14.83 -7.31 -16.07
CA GLU A 71 15.39 -7.28 -14.71
C GLU A 71 14.78 -6.09 -13.97
N ARG A 72 14.44 -6.26 -12.68
CA ARG A 72 13.89 -5.22 -11.80
C ARG A 72 14.94 -4.13 -11.51
N THR A 73 15.40 -3.46 -12.55
CA THR A 73 15.82 -2.07 -12.52
C THR A 73 14.54 -1.23 -12.45
N ASN A 74 14.61 -0.01 -11.89
CA ASN A 74 13.46 0.86 -11.58
C ASN A 74 12.65 1.38 -12.80
N GLN A 75 12.42 0.55 -13.82
CA GLN A 75 11.61 0.88 -14.99
C GLN A 75 10.28 0.13 -14.89
N HIS A 76 9.17 0.84 -15.10
CA HIS A 76 7.87 0.22 -15.41
C HIS A 76 8.07 -0.73 -16.60
N SER A 77 7.29 -1.82 -16.66
CA SER A 77 7.31 -2.68 -17.85
C SER A 77 7.16 -1.80 -19.08
N ARG A 78 7.93 -2.01 -20.15
CA ARG A 78 7.77 -1.18 -21.35
C ARG A 78 6.32 -1.16 -21.85
N TRP A 79 5.62 -2.28 -21.73
CA TRP A 79 4.19 -2.39 -22.03
C TRP A 79 3.32 -1.54 -21.08
N GLU A 80 3.64 -1.51 -19.79
CA GLU A 80 2.97 -0.64 -18.82
C GLU A 80 3.24 0.85 -19.11
N SER A 81 4.49 1.22 -19.43
CA SER A 81 4.84 2.59 -19.83
C SER A 81 4.09 3.01 -21.09
N LYS A 82 4.00 2.13 -22.09
CA LYS A 82 3.24 2.38 -23.32
C LYS A 82 1.75 2.64 -23.04
N LEU A 83 1.17 1.92 -22.09
CA LEU A 83 -0.20 2.13 -21.64
C LEU A 83 -0.34 3.42 -20.85
N ALA A 84 0.58 3.71 -19.93
CA ALA A 84 0.58 4.95 -19.16
C ALA A 84 0.62 6.17 -20.08
N ASP A 85 1.55 6.19 -21.04
CA ASP A 85 1.69 7.27 -22.02
C ASP A 85 0.38 7.52 -22.80
N LEU A 86 -0.39 6.47 -23.09
CA LEU A 86 -1.65 6.56 -23.85
C LEU A 86 -2.84 6.92 -22.97
N LEU A 87 -3.04 6.20 -21.86
CA LEU A 87 -4.22 6.31 -21.00
C LEU A 87 -4.16 7.56 -20.10
N ASP A 88 -2.97 8.00 -19.65
CA ASP A 88 -2.85 9.23 -18.87
C ASP A 88 -3.22 10.47 -19.69
N GLN A 89 -2.88 10.48 -20.99
CA GLN A 89 -3.28 11.54 -21.93
C GLN A 89 -4.80 11.60 -22.11
N MET A 90 -5.48 10.46 -21.92
CA MET A 90 -6.93 10.34 -22.01
C MET A 90 -7.64 10.56 -20.66
N GLY A 91 -6.89 10.95 -19.62
CA GLY A 91 -7.45 11.31 -18.31
C GLY A 91 -7.67 10.13 -17.36
N TYR A 92 -7.21 8.92 -17.72
CA TYR A 92 -7.27 7.77 -16.82
C TYR A 92 -6.19 7.85 -15.75
N ARG A 93 -6.39 7.10 -14.67
CA ARG A 93 -5.41 6.88 -13.62
C ARG A 93 -5.26 5.39 -13.34
N THR A 94 -4.05 4.97 -13.05
CA THR A 94 -3.78 3.59 -12.66
C THR A 94 -4.49 3.29 -11.34
N ILE A 95 -5.32 2.25 -11.33
CA ILE A 95 -5.84 1.63 -10.11
C ILE A 95 -4.70 0.84 -9.45
N CYS A 96 -4.10 -0.08 -10.20
CA CYS A 96 -2.91 -0.83 -9.82
C CYS A 96 -2.31 -1.58 -11.01
N SER A 97 -1.07 -2.03 -10.87
CA SER A 97 -0.35 -2.89 -11.81
C SER A 97 0.41 -3.95 -11.02
N ASP A 98 0.41 -5.20 -11.49
CA ASP A 98 1.25 -6.26 -10.92
C ASP A 98 1.73 -7.20 -12.02
N ARG A 99 2.83 -7.90 -11.76
CA ARG A 99 3.42 -8.83 -12.71
C ARG A 99 4.09 -10.01 -12.05
N MET A 100 4.06 -11.12 -12.76
CA MET A 100 4.80 -12.34 -12.50
C MET A 100 5.58 -12.71 -13.74
N ARG A 101 6.86 -12.31 -13.77
CA ARG A 101 7.76 -12.51 -14.92
C ARG A 101 7.15 -11.97 -16.21
N GLY A 102 6.81 -12.85 -17.16
CA GLY A 102 6.23 -12.50 -18.45
C GLY A 102 4.73 -12.15 -18.40
N LEU A 103 4.04 -12.43 -17.29
CA LEU A 103 2.62 -12.14 -17.12
C LEU A 103 2.42 -10.82 -16.39
N LEU A 104 1.84 -9.83 -17.07
CA LEU A 104 1.53 -8.49 -16.57
C LEU A 104 0.01 -8.30 -16.53
N ILE A 105 -0.51 -7.69 -15.47
CA ILE A 105 -1.88 -7.16 -15.40
C ILE A 105 -1.83 -5.71 -14.92
N THR A 106 -2.62 -4.83 -15.54
CA THR A 106 -2.73 -3.43 -15.16
C THR A 106 -4.18 -2.96 -15.29
N ALA A 107 -4.64 -2.17 -14.32
CA ALA A 107 -6.01 -1.69 -14.25
C ALA A 107 -6.02 -0.16 -14.13
N TRP A 108 -6.93 0.50 -14.86
CA TRP A 108 -7.03 1.95 -15.03
C TRP A 108 -8.49 2.37 -14.95
N ALA A 109 -8.78 3.50 -14.31
CA ALA A 109 -10.12 4.06 -14.25
C ALA A 109 -10.13 5.54 -14.65
N GLN A 110 -11.27 6.01 -15.15
CA GLN A 110 -11.54 7.44 -15.22
C GLN A 110 -11.56 8.05 -13.82
N HIS A 111 -11.21 9.33 -13.73
CA HIS A 111 -11.05 10.02 -12.45
C HIS A 111 -12.33 9.99 -11.58
N GLU A 112 -13.51 10.02 -12.18
CA GLU A 112 -14.80 10.04 -11.49
C GLU A 112 -15.11 8.78 -10.67
N HIS A 113 -14.50 7.63 -11.01
CA HIS A 113 -14.69 6.39 -10.25
C HIS A 113 -13.69 6.20 -9.12
N MET A 114 -12.60 6.98 -9.09
CA MET A 114 -11.47 6.74 -8.18
C MET A 114 -11.85 6.76 -6.70
N ASN A 115 -12.77 7.65 -6.29
CA ASN A 115 -13.24 7.75 -4.90
C ASN A 115 -14.11 6.56 -4.46
N ASN A 116 -14.61 5.78 -5.42
CA ASN A 116 -15.48 4.62 -5.20
C ASN A 116 -14.74 3.29 -5.33
N LEU A 117 -13.41 3.33 -5.47
CA LEU A 117 -12.51 2.18 -5.46
C LEU A 117 -11.87 2.05 -4.07
N LYS A 118 -12.17 0.94 -3.37
CA LYS A 118 -11.62 0.63 -2.04
C LYS A 118 -11.00 -0.76 -2.01
N ASP A 119 -10.17 -1.03 -1.00
CA ASP A 119 -9.63 -2.37 -0.71
C ASP A 119 -8.92 -3.03 -1.91
N ILE A 120 -8.07 -2.25 -2.60
CA ILE A 120 -7.32 -2.73 -3.77
C ILE A 120 -6.25 -3.72 -3.31
N GLU A 121 -6.24 -4.93 -3.88
CA GLU A 121 -5.20 -5.94 -3.62
C GLU A 121 -4.76 -6.62 -4.92
N THR A 122 -3.47 -6.99 -4.98
CA THR A 122 -2.94 -7.86 -6.03
C THR A 122 -2.35 -9.14 -5.45
N ARG A 123 -2.36 -10.21 -6.26
CA ARG A 123 -1.82 -11.53 -5.90
C ARG A 123 -1.29 -12.23 -7.14
N HIS A 124 -0.36 -13.17 -6.97
CA HIS A 124 0.07 -14.06 -8.04
C HIS A 124 0.24 -15.48 -7.54
N VAL A 125 -0.03 -16.45 -8.42
CA VAL A 125 0.09 -17.89 -8.17
C VAL A 125 0.91 -18.49 -9.31
N ARG A 126 2.02 -19.16 -8.98
CA ARG A 126 2.84 -19.89 -9.95
C ARG A 126 2.35 -21.33 -10.05
N THR A 127 2.26 -21.86 -11.25
CA THR A 127 1.80 -23.23 -11.49
C THR A 127 2.88 -24.16 -12.01
N ASP A 128 3.95 -23.64 -12.65
CA ASP A 128 5.06 -24.46 -13.11
C ASP A 128 6.14 -24.65 -12.02
N THR A 129 6.61 -25.89 -11.86
CA THR A 129 7.67 -26.30 -10.92
C THR A 129 9.08 -25.97 -11.41
N GLY A 130 9.20 -25.45 -12.64
CA GLY A 130 10.45 -25.10 -13.30
C GLY A 130 10.79 -23.61 -13.19
N TRP A 131 11.07 -22.99 -14.33
CA TRP A 131 11.57 -21.62 -14.34
C TRP A 131 10.57 -20.64 -13.72
N GLY A 132 9.25 -20.79 -13.83
CA GLY A 132 8.28 -19.94 -13.12
C GLY A 132 7.42 -19.04 -13.99
N ASN A 133 7.26 -19.35 -15.28
CA ASN A 133 6.64 -18.44 -16.24
C ASN A 133 5.13 -18.66 -16.41
N LYS A 134 4.57 -19.74 -15.84
CA LYS A 134 3.13 -20.06 -15.93
C LYS A 134 2.42 -19.88 -14.60
N GLY A 135 1.15 -19.49 -14.69
CA GLY A 135 0.30 -19.26 -13.53
C GLY A 135 -0.66 -18.10 -13.73
N SER A 136 -0.99 -17.39 -12.66
CA SER A 136 -1.93 -16.26 -12.69
C SER A 136 -1.49 -15.07 -11.86
N VAL A 137 -1.84 -13.86 -12.29
CA VAL A 137 -1.74 -12.60 -11.52
C VAL A 137 -3.14 -12.00 -11.43
N SER A 138 -3.53 -11.52 -10.26
CA SER A 138 -4.85 -10.95 -10.04
C SER A 138 -4.81 -9.55 -9.44
N VAL A 139 -5.86 -8.79 -9.75
CA VAL A 139 -6.20 -7.50 -9.18
C VAL A 139 -7.64 -7.60 -8.68
N ARG A 140 -7.89 -7.16 -7.45
CA ARG A 140 -9.24 -7.02 -6.91
C ARG A 140 -9.44 -5.66 -6.27
N PHE A 141 -10.68 -5.21 -6.24
CA PHE A 141 -11.09 -3.99 -5.54
C PHE A 141 -12.60 -4.01 -5.27
N ASN A 142 -13.04 -3.20 -4.32
CA ASN A 142 -14.44 -2.89 -4.09
C ASN A 142 -14.82 -1.65 -4.91
N LEU A 143 -15.79 -1.80 -5.80
CA LEU A 143 -16.31 -0.79 -6.72
C LEU A 143 -17.76 -0.45 -6.31
N TYR A 144 -18.00 0.78 -5.83
CA TYR A 144 -19.31 1.21 -5.31
C TYR A 144 -19.90 0.26 -4.25
N GLY A 145 -19.02 -0.27 -3.39
CA GLY A 145 -19.36 -1.21 -2.31
C GLY A 145 -19.58 -2.65 -2.77
N VAL A 146 -19.20 -3.00 -3.99
CA VAL A 146 -19.34 -4.36 -4.56
C VAL A 146 -17.97 -4.90 -4.94
N GLY A 147 -17.66 -6.14 -4.54
CA GLY A 147 -16.37 -6.76 -4.84
C GLY A 147 -16.23 -7.17 -6.31
N VAL A 148 -15.14 -6.75 -6.94
CA VAL A 148 -14.73 -7.12 -8.31
C VAL A 148 -13.33 -7.73 -8.27
N VAL A 149 -13.08 -8.77 -9.06
CA VAL A 149 -11.75 -9.39 -9.20
C VAL A 149 -11.46 -9.78 -10.64
N PHE A 150 -10.20 -9.61 -11.02
CA PHE A 150 -9.62 -9.88 -12.32
C PHE A 150 -8.43 -10.82 -12.15
N VAL A 151 -8.45 -11.99 -12.77
CA VAL A 151 -7.39 -13.00 -12.71
C VAL A 151 -6.85 -13.20 -14.12
N ALA A 152 -5.70 -12.60 -14.40
CA ALA A 152 -4.96 -12.83 -15.63
C ALA A 152 -4.14 -14.13 -15.53
N CYS A 153 -4.15 -14.95 -16.57
CA CYS A 153 -3.53 -16.27 -16.59
C CYS A 153 -2.60 -16.47 -17.79
N ASP A 154 -1.60 -17.31 -17.62
CA ASP A 154 -0.78 -17.88 -18.68
C ASP A 154 -0.51 -19.34 -18.33
N PHE A 155 -1.17 -20.26 -19.05
CA PHE A 155 -1.17 -21.68 -18.73
C PHE A 155 -0.33 -22.51 -19.70
N THR A 156 -0.13 -23.77 -19.31
CA THR A 156 0.70 -24.74 -20.00
C THR A 156 0.20 -24.98 -21.44
N ALA A 157 1.12 -24.81 -22.39
CA ALA A 157 0.88 -25.00 -23.82
C ALA A 157 0.86 -26.50 -24.20
N SER A 158 0.65 -26.79 -25.49
CA SER A 158 0.48 -28.12 -26.11
C SER A 158 -0.97 -28.64 -26.11
N ASP A 159 -1.33 -29.32 -27.20
CA ASP A 159 -2.66 -29.90 -27.42
C ASP A 159 -3.00 -30.96 -26.35
N GLU A 160 -2.00 -31.73 -25.90
CA GLU A 160 -2.17 -32.87 -25.00
C GLU A 160 -2.38 -32.47 -23.53
N ASN A 161 -1.97 -31.26 -23.12
CA ASN A 161 -1.94 -30.83 -21.72
C ASN A 161 -3.28 -30.25 -21.23
N PHE A 162 -4.39 -30.85 -21.68
CA PHE A 162 -5.75 -30.39 -21.31
C PHE A 162 -5.99 -30.46 -19.80
N LEU A 163 -5.66 -31.59 -19.17
CA LEU A 163 -5.87 -31.78 -17.72
C LEU A 163 -4.98 -30.86 -16.90
N ASP A 164 -3.72 -30.66 -17.33
CA ASP A 164 -2.81 -29.73 -16.66
C ASP A 164 -3.41 -28.32 -16.63
N ARG A 165 -3.96 -27.82 -17.75
CA ARG A 165 -4.62 -26.50 -17.78
C ARG A 165 -5.84 -26.41 -16.88
N VAL A 166 -6.60 -27.49 -16.74
CA VAL A 166 -7.72 -27.56 -15.80
C VAL A 166 -7.21 -27.45 -14.37
N ASP A 167 -6.16 -28.20 -14.01
CA ASP A 167 -5.55 -28.16 -12.68
C ASP A 167 -4.89 -26.81 -12.38
N GLU A 168 -4.23 -26.19 -13.37
CA GLU A 168 -3.64 -24.85 -13.27
C GLU A 168 -4.70 -23.77 -13.04
N PHE A 169 -5.86 -23.90 -13.70
CA PHE A 169 -6.99 -23.01 -13.47
C PHE A 169 -7.55 -23.18 -12.06
N GLU A 170 -7.88 -24.41 -11.64
CA GLU A 170 -8.44 -24.66 -10.30
C GLU A 170 -7.45 -24.26 -9.21
N GLY A 171 -6.17 -24.56 -9.40
CA GLY A 171 -5.08 -24.14 -8.52
C GLY A 171 -4.94 -22.63 -8.45
N SER A 172 -5.03 -21.93 -9.58
CA SER A 172 -5.05 -20.46 -9.62
C SER A 172 -6.20 -19.91 -8.80
N ILE A 173 -7.43 -20.37 -9.03
CA ILE A 173 -8.61 -19.92 -8.28
C ILE A 173 -8.48 -20.21 -6.78
N TYR A 174 -7.98 -21.39 -6.42
CA TYR A 174 -7.91 -21.82 -5.02
C TYR A 174 -6.84 -21.06 -4.22
N ASN A 175 -5.71 -20.74 -4.86
CA ASN A 175 -4.54 -20.15 -4.20
C ASN A 175 -4.51 -18.61 -4.24
N GLN A 176 -5.34 -17.97 -5.07
CA GLN A 176 -5.54 -16.51 -5.06
C GLN A 176 -6.38 -16.11 -3.83
N ARG A 177 -5.69 -15.79 -2.71
CA ARG A 177 -6.32 -15.43 -1.42
C ARG A 177 -6.08 -13.97 -1.05
N TYR A 178 -7.15 -13.26 -0.71
CA TYR A 178 -7.16 -11.84 -0.40
C TYR A 178 -7.41 -11.58 1.09
N LYS A 179 -6.99 -10.41 1.58
CA LYS A 179 -7.13 -10.01 2.99
C LYS A 179 -8.51 -9.41 3.29
N THR A 180 -9.16 -8.85 2.27
CA THR A 180 -10.45 -8.17 2.38
C THR A 180 -11.53 -9.09 2.96
N ARG A 181 -12.19 -8.61 4.02
CA ARG A 181 -13.28 -9.31 4.68
C ARG A 181 -14.44 -9.55 3.70
N ASN A 182 -15.03 -10.74 3.75
CA ASN A 182 -16.09 -11.24 2.84
C ASN A 182 -15.69 -11.46 1.38
N TYR A 183 -14.45 -11.17 1.01
CA TYR A 183 -13.92 -11.29 -0.35
C TYR A 183 -12.56 -12.00 -0.36
N ARG A 184 -12.43 -13.07 0.45
CA ARG A 184 -11.15 -13.76 0.64
C ARG A 184 -10.78 -14.63 -0.54
N ASP A 185 -11.78 -15.20 -1.20
CA ASP A 185 -11.62 -16.12 -2.31
C ASP A 185 -12.07 -15.46 -3.62
N VAL A 186 -11.56 -15.92 -4.76
CA VAL A 186 -11.94 -15.37 -6.07
C VAL A 186 -13.46 -15.37 -6.24
N PHE A 187 -14.13 -16.49 -5.95
CA PHE A 187 -15.58 -16.64 -6.08
C PHE A 187 -16.40 -16.04 -4.91
N ASP A 188 -15.76 -15.37 -3.95
CA ASP A 188 -16.48 -14.53 -2.99
C ASP A 188 -16.91 -13.19 -3.60
N HIS A 189 -16.25 -12.77 -4.69
CA HIS A 189 -16.49 -11.50 -5.37
C HIS A 189 -17.72 -11.59 -6.28
N ASN A 190 -18.50 -10.52 -6.30
CA ASN A 190 -19.74 -10.45 -7.07
C ASN A 190 -19.49 -10.51 -8.58
N PHE A 191 -18.45 -9.80 -9.03
CA PHE A 191 -17.99 -9.81 -10.41
C PHE A 191 -16.59 -10.41 -10.46
N VAL A 192 -16.46 -11.55 -11.14
CA VAL A 192 -15.20 -12.29 -11.29
C VAL A 192 -14.88 -12.37 -12.76
N PHE A 193 -13.67 -12.01 -13.14
CA PHE A 193 -13.17 -12.14 -14.51
C PHE A 193 -11.88 -12.95 -14.50
N CYS A 194 -11.79 -13.98 -15.33
CA CYS A 194 -10.58 -14.76 -15.53
C CYS A 194 -10.26 -14.73 -17.02
N PHE A 195 -9.05 -14.32 -17.38
CA PHE A 195 -8.67 -14.08 -18.77
C PHE A 195 -7.18 -14.29 -18.97
N GLY A 196 -6.73 -14.42 -20.21
CA GLY A 196 -5.32 -14.70 -20.46
C GLY A 196 -5.07 -15.56 -21.68
N ASP A 197 -3.81 -15.97 -21.83
CA ASP A 197 -3.44 -17.12 -22.66
C ASP A 197 -3.71 -18.39 -21.85
N LEU A 198 -4.96 -18.86 -21.91
CA LEU A 198 -5.36 -20.07 -21.21
C LEU A 198 -4.88 -21.34 -21.92
N ASN A 199 -4.34 -21.22 -23.14
CA ASN A 199 -3.77 -22.29 -23.94
C ASN A 199 -4.68 -23.51 -24.21
N PHE A 200 -6.00 -23.42 -23.99
CA PHE A 200 -6.93 -24.48 -24.41
C PHE A 200 -6.92 -24.62 -25.94
N ARG A 201 -6.88 -25.87 -26.40
CA ARG A 201 -6.67 -26.22 -27.82
C ARG A 201 -7.92 -26.82 -28.44
N LEU A 202 -7.82 -27.15 -29.72
CA LEU A 202 -8.83 -27.94 -30.42
C LEU A 202 -8.51 -29.42 -30.26
N ASP A 203 -9.47 -30.19 -29.77
CA ASP A 203 -9.36 -31.64 -29.70
C ASP A 203 -9.43 -32.31 -31.09
N GLY A 204 -8.98 -33.57 -31.15
CA GLY A 204 -8.94 -34.40 -32.35
C GLY A 204 -7.67 -34.24 -33.18
N GLU A 205 -7.63 -34.87 -34.35
CA GLU A 205 -6.44 -34.98 -35.21
C GLU A 205 -6.50 -34.08 -36.46
N GLN A 206 -7.40 -33.09 -36.50
CA GLN A 206 -7.57 -32.24 -37.66
C GLN A 206 -6.28 -31.45 -37.96
N SER A 207 -5.74 -31.62 -39.17
CA SER A 207 -4.54 -30.88 -39.60
C SER A 207 -4.82 -29.38 -39.73
N THR A 208 -3.76 -28.57 -39.61
CA THR A 208 -3.85 -27.10 -39.75
C THR A 208 -4.49 -26.66 -41.06
N ILE A 209 -4.29 -27.41 -42.15
CA ILE A 209 -4.90 -27.11 -43.46
C ILE A 209 -6.44 -27.20 -43.39
N ILE A 210 -6.97 -28.22 -42.70
CA ILE A 210 -8.42 -28.42 -42.54
C ILE A 210 -9.00 -27.32 -41.65
N ILE A 211 -8.32 -26.98 -40.55
CA ILE A 211 -8.72 -25.91 -39.64
C ILE A 211 -8.76 -24.57 -40.40
N LYS A 212 -7.69 -24.23 -41.12
CA LYS A 212 -7.62 -23.01 -41.95
C LYS A 212 -8.71 -22.96 -43.01
N SER A 213 -8.98 -24.08 -43.69
CA SER A 213 -10.09 -24.16 -44.66
C SER A 213 -11.44 -23.91 -44.00
N THR A 214 -11.66 -24.46 -42.81
CA THR A 214 -12.91 -24.27 -42.04
C THR A 214 -13.09 -22.80 -41.62
N VAL A 215 -12.02 -22.16 -41.14
CA VAL A 215 -11.99 -20.72 -40.83
C VAL A 215 -12.30 -19.89 -42.08
N SER A 216 -11.66 -20.17 -43.21
CA SER A 216 -11.88 -19.43 -44.47
C SER A 216 -13.32 -19.54 -45.02
N LYS A 217 -14.04 -20.60 -44.63
CA LYS A 217 -15.45 -20.81 -44.99
C LYS A 217 -16.42 -20.16 -44.00
N GLY A 218 -15.93 -19.53 -42.94
CA GLY A 218 -16.75 -18.93 -41.88
C GLY A 218 -17.40 -19.95 -40.95
N ASN A 219 -16.97 -21.22 -40.98
CA ASN A 219 -17.58 -22.31 -40.21
C ASN A 219 -17.06 -22.39 -38.76
N LEU A 220 -16.97 -21.23 -38.08
CA LEU A 220 -16.37 -21.13 -36.75
C LEU A 220 -17.15 -21.90 -35.67
N LYS A 221 -18.48 -21.88 -35.74
CA LYS A 221 -19.34 -22.62 -34.79
C LYS A 221 -19.11 -24.12 -34.81
N GLU A 222 -18.83 -24.68 -35.99
CA GLU A 222 -18.51 -26.11 -36.12
C GLU A 222 -17.16 -26.41 -35.50
N LEU A 223 -16.16 -25.58 -35.81
CA LEU A 223 -14.81 -25.71 -35.26
C LEU A 223 -14.80 -25.58 -33.73
N TYR A 224 -15.60 -24.67 -33.18
CA TYR A 224 -15.73 -24.43 -31.74
C TYR A 224 -16.35 -25.61 -30.97
N LYS A 225 -16.97 -26.60 -31.64
CA LYS A 225 -17.41 -27.83 -30.96
C LYS A 225 -16.24 -28.66 -30.43
N SER A 226 -15.07 -28.56 -31.08
CA SER A 226 -13.84 -29.24 -30.68
C SER A 226 -13.00 -28.44 -29.68
N ASP A 227 -13.45 -27.27 -29.24
CA ASP A 227 -12.71 -26.44 -28.28
C ASP A 227 -12.68 -27.11 -26.89
N GLN A 228 -11.48 -27.33 -26.37
CA GLN A 228 -11.29 -28.00 -25.08
C GLN A 228 -11.89 -27.20 -23.90
N LEU A 229 -11.80 -25.86 -23.92
CA LEU A 229 -12.37 -25.04 -22.84
C LEU A 229 -13.88 -25.20 -22.78
N LYS A 230 -14.56 -25.26 -23.93
CA LYS A 230 -16.00 -25.53 -24.02
C LYS A 230 -16.42 -26.82 -23.31
N TRP A 231 -15.59 -27.86 -23.34
CA TRP A 231 -15.92 -29.16 -22.74
C TRP A 231 -15.93 -29.14 -21.21
N THR A 232 -15.21 -28.20 -20.60
CA THR A 232 -15.17 -28.04 -19.14
C THR A 232 -16.54 -27.69 -18.54
N ARG A 233 -17.49 -27.19 -19.36
CA ARG A 233 -18.83 -26.75 -18.96
C ARG A 233 -19.75 -27.85 -18.37
N GLY A 234 -19.32 -29.11 -18.39
CA GLY A 234 -20.02 -30.23 -17.74
C GLY A 234 -19.30 -30.82 -16.52
N MET A 235 -18.13 -30.29 -16.15
CA MET A 235 -17.30 -30.83 -15.08
C MET A 235 -17.65 -30.22 -13.71
N PRO A 236 -17.53 -30.96 -12.59
CA PRO A 236 -17.82 -30.45 -11.25
C PRO A 236 -16.66 -29.61 -10.67
N ILE A 237 -16.19 -28.62 -11.45
CA ILE A 237 -15.02 -27.77 -11.14
C ILE A 237 -15.40 -26.28 -11.20
N LYS A 238 -14.59 -25.39 -10.62
CA LYS A 238 -14.88 -23.94 -10.61
C LYS A 238 -14.88 -23.35 -12.01
N LEU A 239 -14.04 -23.84 -12.91
CA LEU A 239 -14.00 -23.41 -14.31
C LEU A 239 -15.38 -23.53 -15.00
N ALA A 240 -16.12 -24.60 -14.69
CA ALA A 240 -17.44 -24.85 -15.24
C ALA A 240 -18.50 -23.83 -14.79
N LEU A 241 -18.30 -23.17 -13.65
CA LEU A 241 -19.20 -22.13 -13.13
C LEU A 241 -19.10 -20.83 -13.91
N MET A 242 -17.95 -20.57 -14.55
CA MET A 242 -17.76 -19.37 -15.32
C MET A 242 -18.61 -19.37 -16.60
N ARG A 243 -18.78 -18.19 -17.19
CA ARG A 243 -19.48 -17.93 -18.45
C ARG A 243 -18.47 -17.35 -19.43
N GLU A 244 -18.74 -17.57 -20.70
CA GLU A 244 -17.98 -17.00 -21.81
C GLU A 244 -18.95 -16.85 -22.99
N GLN A 245 -18.85 -15.73 -23.72
CA GLN A 245 -19.51 -15.58 -25.01
C GLN A 245 -18.82 -16.46 -26.05
N GLU A 246 -19.59 -17.24 -26.82
CA GLU A 246 -19.03 -18.04 -27.92
C GLU A 246 -18.23 -17.15 -28.89
N PRO A 247 -16.94 -17.44 -29.14
CA PRO A 247 -16.13 -16.66 -30.06
C PRO A 247 -16.75 -16.67 -31.47
N ASP A 248 -17.05 -15.49 -32.00
CA ASP A 248 -17.46 -15.28 -33.39
C ASP A 248 -16.29 -14.82 -34.28
N PHE A 249 -15.10 -14.72 -33.71
CA PHE A 249 -13.84 -14.45 -34.36
C PHE A 249 -13.01 -15.74 -34.55
N PRO A 250 -12.07 -15.78 -35.53
CA PRO A 250 -11.25 -16.96 -35.78
C PRO A 250 -10.26 -17.26 -34.65
N PRO A 251 -9.68 -18.48 -34.61
CA PRO A 251 -8.60 -18.83 -33.67
C PRO A 251 -7.50 -17.76 -33.57
N THR A 252 -7.03 -17.49 -32.36
CA THR A 252 -6.14 -16.36 -32.06
C THR A 252 -4.68 -16.73 -32.03
N CYS A 253 -4.37 -18.03 -32.08
CA CYS A 253 -3.04 -18.61 -32.11
C CYS A 253 -3.06 -19.85 -33.04
N LYS A 254 -1.99 -20.32 -33.69
CA LYS A 254 -0.67 -19.68 -33.81
C LYS A 254 -0.44 -19.17 -35.24
N PHE A 255 -0.03 -17.92 -35.35
CA PHE A 255 0.29 -17.25 -36.61
C PHE A 255 1.79 -17.25 -36.88
N VAL A 256 2.18 -17.10 -38.15
CA VAL A 256 3.55 -16.75 -38.51
C VAL A 256 3.78 -15.27 -38.17
N GLU A 257 4.79 -14.98 -37.33
CA GLU A 257 5.11 -13.61 -36.93
C GLU A 257 5.30 -12.68 -38.14
N GLY A 258 4.84 -11.44 -38.02
CA GLY A 258 4.87 -10.47 -39.11
C GLY A 258 3.79 -10.68 -40.18
N THR A 259 2.88 -11.63 -39.98
CA THR A 259 1.80 -11.94 -40.94
C THR A 259 0.45 -12.18 -40.26
N THR A 260 -0.60 -12.28 -41.08
CA THR A 260 -1.93 -12.73 -40.69
C THR A 260 -2.19 -14.19 -41.07
N GLU A 261 -1.15 -14.93 -41.45
CA GLU A 261 -1.23 -16.32 -41.89
C GLU A 261 -0.96 -17.30 -40.72
N TYR A 262 -1.75 -18.36 -40.61
CA TYR A 262 -1.51 -19.41 -39.63
C TYR A 262 -0.22 -20.18 -39.93
N ASP A 263 0.52 -20.53 -38.87
CA ASP A 263 1.65 -21.45 -38.94
C ASP A 263 1.14 -22.87 -39.24
N LEU A 264 1.54 -23.43 -40.37
CA LEU A 264 1.11 -24.77 -40.78
C LEU A 264 1.66 -25.89 -39.89
N MET A 265 2.69 -25.62 -39.09
CA MET A 265 3.28 -26.59 -38.17
C MET A 265 2.56 -26.67 -36.82
N GLN A 266 1.73 -25.68 -36.49
CA GLN A 266 1.02 -25.61 -35.21
C GLN A 266 -0.47 -25.43 -35.44
N ARG A 267 -1.29 -26.20 -34.73
CA ARG A 267 -2.74 -26.20 -34.96
C ARG A 267 -3.36 -24.92 -34.41
N PRO A 268 -4.17 -24.20 -35.20
CA PRO A 268 -4.83 -23.00 -34.71
C PRO A 268 -5.83 -23.31 -33.60
N ALA A 269 -5.86 -22.48 -32.56
CA ALA A 269 -6.77 -22.57 -31.42
C ALA A 269 -7.12 -21.19 -30.84
N TRP A 270 -8.24 -21.13 -30.11
CA TRP A 270 -8.61 -19.99 -29.28
C TRP A 270 -7.91 -20.10 -27.92
N CYS A 271 -6.62 -19.77 -27.90
CA CYS A 271 -5.80 -19.81 -26.69
C CYS A 271 -6.12 -18.62 -25.76
N ASP A 272 -6.39 -17.46 -26.35
CA ASP A 272 -6.56 -16.19 -25.65
C ASP A 272 -8.05 -15.95 -25.34
N ARG A 273 -8.44 -15.92 -24.06
CA ARG A 273 -9.85 -16.03 -23.64
C ARG A 273 -10.22 -15.07 -22.52
N ILE A 274 -11.49 -14.70 -22.44
CA ILE A 274 -12.06 -13.90 -21.35
C ILE A 274 -13.34 -14.56 -20.82
N LEU A 275 -13.29 -15.01 -19.57
CA LEU A 275 -14.38 -15.63 -18.86
C LEU A 275 -14.84 -14.74 -17.71
N TYR A 276 -16.10 -14.89 -17.32
CA TYR A 276 -16.64 -14.18 -16.17
C TYR A 276 -17.56 -15.06 -15.31
N TYR A 277 -17.64 -14.76 -14.02
CA TYR A 277 -18.64 -15.29 -13.12
C TYR A 277 -19.32 -14.12 -12.41
N PHE A 278 -20.64 -14.22 -12.28
CA PHE A 278 -21.46 -13.19 -11.67
C PHE A 278 -22.44 -13.80 -10.70
N HIS A 279 -22.52 -13.22 -9.50
CA HIS A 279 -23.54 -13.56 -8.53
C HIS A 279 -23.98 -12.39 -7.66
N THR A 280 -25.22 -12.48 -7.21
CA THR A 280 -25.83 -11.56 -6.25
C THR A 280 -25.84 -12.15 -4.83
N LYS A 281 -25.41 -13.41 -4.64
CA LYS A 281 -25.32 -14.04 -3.32
C LYS A 281 -24.42 -13.16 -2.44
N ARG A 282 -24.94 -12.59 -1.34
CA ARG A 282 -24.30 -11.61 -0.43
C ARG A 282 -24.40 -10.13 -0.81
N SER A 283 -25.04 -9.77 -1.92
CA SER A 283 -25.38 -8.38 -2.21
C SER A 283 -26.83 -8.11 -1.81
N SER A 284 -27.06 -7.05 -1.02
CA SER A 284 -28.41 -6.50 -0.81
C SER A 284 -28.88 -5.64 -1.99
N LYS A 285 -28.03 -5.45 -3.01
CA LYS A 285 -28.28 -4.62 -4.20
C LYS A 285 -28.65 -5.49 -5.39
N GLN A 286 -29.57 -5.02 -6.22
CA GLN A 286 -29.95 -5.65 -7.49
C GLN A 286 -28.87 -5.41 -8.57
N LEU A 287 -27.77 -6.14 -8.48
CA LEU A 287 -26.67 -6.04 -9.44
C LEU A 287 -27.06 -6.66 -10.79
N ASP A 288 -26.49 -6.13 -11.88
CA ASP A 288 -26.55 -6.76 -13.20
C ASP A 288 -25.21 -6.69 -13.93
N LEU A 289 -24.98 -7.64 -14.84
CA LEU A 289 -23.80 -7.73 -15.69
C LEU A 289 -24.23 -8.11 -17.11
N THR A 290 -23.94 -7.23 -18.06
CA THR A 290 -24.13 -7.51 -19.49
C THR A 290 -22.78 -7.50 -20.19
N GLN A 291 -22.45 -8.56 -20.93
CA GLN A 291 -21.33 -8.52 -21.87
C GLN A 291 -21.79 -7.81 -23.15
N ILE A 292 -21.11 -6.72 -23.52
CA ILE A 292 -21.43 -5.88 -24.68
C ILE A 292 -20.72 -6.41 -25.93
N ALA A 293 -19.42 -6.71 -25.79
CA ALA A 293 -18.57 -7.11 -26.90
C ALA A 293 -17.61 -8.24 -26.51
N TYR A 294 -17.22 -9.04 -27.51
CA TYR A 294 -16.11 -9.97 -27.43
C TYR A 294 -15.43 -10.03 -28.79
N LYS A 295 -14.19 -9.52 -28.89
CA LYS A 295 -13.53 -9.23 -30.16
C LYS A 295 -12.09 -9.76 -30.17
N SER A 296 -11.60 -10.10 -31.37
CA SER A 296 -10.18 -10.32 -31.63
C SER A 296 -9.68 -9.24 -32.59
N HIS A 297 -8.45 -8.79 -32.38
CA HIS A 297 -7.80 -7.72 -33.15
C HIS A 297 -6.84 -8.32 -34.18
N GLY A 298 -7.40 -8.85 -35.28
CA GLY A 298 -6.68 -9.69 -36.25
C GLY A 298 -5.53 -9.01 -37.02
N ASP A 299 -5.56 -7.69 -37.13
CA ASP A 299 -4.58 -6.90 -37.90
C ASP A 299 -3.22 -6.74 -37.18
N TYR A 300 -3.15 -7.10 -35.89
CA TYR A 300 -1.90 -7.11 -35.16
C TYR A 300 -1.01 -8.28 -35.59
N ILE A 301 0.18 -7.97 -36.12
CA ILE A 301 1.14 -8.96 -36.64
C ILE A 301 2.41 -9.10 -35.78
N LEU A 302 2.48 -8.39 -34.65
CA LEU A 302 3.67 -8.35 -33.79
C LEU A 302 4.04 -9.71 -33.21
N SER A 303 3.03 -10.49 -32.81
CA SER A 303 3.18 -11.78 -32.15
C SER A 303 2.43 -12.86 -32.94
N THR A 304 2.75 -14.11 -32.63
CA THR A 304 2.01 -15.28 -33.11
C THR A 304 0.61 -15.42 -32.50
N HIS A 305 0.25 -14.58 -31.54
CA HIS A 305 -1.08 -14.44 -30.95
C HIS A 305 -1.74 -13.11 -31.35
N LYS A 306 -3.07 -13.12 -31.47
CA LYS A 306 -3.88 -11.91 -31.69
C LYS A 306 -4.45 -11.40 -30.35
N PRO A 307 -4.47 -10.08 -30.11
CA PRO A 307 -5.11 -9.52 -28.92
C PRO A 307 -6.61 -9.87 -28.90
N VAL A 308 -7.14 -10.17 -27.72
CA VAL A 308 -8.56 -10.45 -27.49
C VAL A 308 -9.10 -9.51 -26.43
N SER A 309 -10.23 -8.87 -26.70
CA SER A 309 -10.89 -7.98 -25.76
C SER A 309 -12.36 -8.29 -25.55
N ALA A 310 -12.88 -7.88 -24.40
CA ALA A 310 -14.29 -7.94 -24.07
C ALA A 310 -14.72 -6.67 -23.34
N GLU A 311 -15.95 -6.24 -23.61
CA GLU A 311 -16.58 -5.10 -22.95
C GLU A 311 -17.77 -5.56 -22.12
N PHE A 312 -17.92 -5.01 -20.93
CA PHE A 312 -18.98 -5.35 -19.99
C PHE A 312 -19.65 -4.10 -19.44
N LEU A 313 -20.97 -4.12 -19.31
CA LEU A 313 -21.74 -3.14 -18.57
C LEU A 313 -22.10 -3.71 -17.19
N LEU A 314 -21.51 -3.15 -16.14
CA LEU A 314 -21.86 -3.46 -14.76
C LEU A 314 -22.92 -2.45 -14.31
N THR A 315 -24.10 -2.94 -13.94
CA THR A 315 -25.14 -2.09 -13.35
C THR A 315 -25.15 -2.29 -11.84
N ILE A 316 -24.85 -1.22 -11.12
CA ILE A 316 -24.77 -1.22 -9.66
C ILE A 316 -25.81 -0.21 -9.15
N PRO A 317 -26.89 -0.68 -8.48
CA PRO A 317 -27.81 0.23 -7.83
C PRO A 317 -27.11 1.00 -6.73
N LEU A 318 -27.20 2.31 -6.81
CA LEU A 318 -27.12 3.16 -5.63
C LEU A 318 -28.45 2.98 -4.91
N ARG A 319 -28.46 2.89 -3.58
CA ARG A 319 -29.73 2.74 -2.85
C ARG A 319 -30.64 3.93 -3.18
N ALA A 320 -31.95 3.68 -3.35
CA ALA A 320 -32.93 4.74 -3.25
C ALA A 320 -32.90 5.21 -1.80
N PRO A 321 -32.96 6.52 -1.55
CA PRO A 321 -32.84 6.96 -0.21
C PRO A 321 -34.13 6.61 0.61
N SER A 322 -34.14 5.64 1.52
CA SER A 322 -35.11 5.55 2.65
C SER A 322 -35.09 6.84 3.50
N GLU A 323 -35.99 7.15 4.43
CA GLU A 323 -35.82 8.38 5.26
C GLU A 323 -34.46 8.42 5.97
N ASP A 324 -33.92 7.25 6.31
CA ASP A 324 -32.56 7.05 6.79
C ASP A 324 -31.51 7.22 5.68
N ASP A 325 -31.79 6.84 4.43
CA ASP A 325 -30.89 7.07 3.29
C ASP A 325 -31.13 8.45 2.58
N ILE A 326 -32.20 9.22 2.81
CA ILE A 326 -32.40 10.62 2.32
C ILE A 326 -31.53 11.51 3.20
N THR A 327 -31.44 11.17 4.48
CA THR A 327 -30.38 11.58 5.39
C THR A 327 -29.06 10.82 5.19
N GLU A 328 -28.95 9.98 4.15
CA GLU A 328 -27.70 9.30 3.72
C GLU A 328 -27.30 9.56 2.23
N LEU A 329 -28.07 10.41 1.52
CA LEU A 329 -27.85 10.89 0.14
C LEU A 329 -27.96 12.42 0.04
N THR A 330 -28.50 13.08 1.08
CA THR A 330 -28.30 14.52 1.36
C THR A 330 -27.37 14.75 2.55
N ASN A 331 -27.00 13.68 3.24
CA ASN A 331 -25.97 13.60 4.26
C ASN A 331 -25.18 12.33 3.92
N GLU A 332 -23.87 12.38 3.81
CA GLU A 332 -22.98 11.22 3.65
C GLU A 332 -23.11 10.37 2.35
N PRO A 333 -22.22 9.39 2.06
CA PRO A 333 -22.32 8.11 2.77
C PRO A 333 -21.04 7.28 2.97
N GLN A 334 -20.85 6.92 4.25
CA GLN A 334 -20.64 5.57 4.79
C GLN A 334 -19.28 4.86 4.66
N VAL A 335 -18.74 4.40 5.80
CA VAL A 335 -19.10 3.08 6.39
C VAL A 335 -18.88 3.09 7.91
N LEU A 336 -19.89 2.71 8.69
CA LEU A 336 -19.78 2.28 10.08
C LEU A 336 -20.31 0.84 10.23
N CYS A 337 -19.52 -0.03 10.86
CA CYS A 337 -19.99 -0.86 11.97
C CYS A 337 -18.83 -1.68 12.57
N TYR A 338 -18.46 -1.38 13.82
CA TYR A 338 -18.58 -2.28 14.97
C TYR A 338 -18.10 -1.53 16.24
N ARG A 339 -19.04 -1.09 17.08
CA ARG A 339 -18.90 -0.95 18.55
C ARG A 339 -19.97 -1.89 19.12
N GLU A 340 -19.78 -2.66 20.19
CA GLU A 340 -19.28 -2.26 21.49
C GLU A 340 -18.51 -3.39 22.19
N HIS A 341 -17.35 -3.08 22.75
CA HIS A 341 -17.07 -3.27 24.17
C HIS A 341 -15.81 -2.49 24.54
N ARG A 342 -15.86 -1.81 25.69
CA ARG A 342 -14.86 -0.93 26.34
C ARG A 342 -14.95 0.55 25.95
N LEU A 343 -16.00 1.17 26.46
CA LEU A 343 -15.93 2.53 26.97
C LEU A 343 -15.03 2.53 28.23
N ASN A 344 -13.97 3.34 28.13
CA ASN A 344 -13.17 3.99 29.18
C ASN A 344 -11.72 3.97 28.72
N GLU A 345 -11.26 5.07 28.10
CA GLU A 345 -9.85 5.53 27.95
C GLU A 345 -9.60 6.42 26.70
N CYS A 346 -10.63 7.01 26.08
CA CYS A 346 -10.39 8.07 25.11
C CYS A 346 -10.22 9.42 25.84
N GLY A 347 -8.99 9.78 26.15
CA GLY A 347 -8.66 11.10 26.67
C GLY A 347 -7.15 11.31 26.72
N LYS A 348 -6.60 11.98 25.70
CA LYS A 348 -5.54 13.01 25.75
C LYS A 348 -4.72 13.05 24.44
N ILE A 349 -5.20 13.78 23.43
CA ILE A 349 -4.28 14.42 22.47
C ILE A 349 -3.71 15.64 23.20
N ARG A 350 -2.39 15.66 23.43
CA ARG A 350 -1.71 16.76 24.13
C ARG A 350 -1.42 17.90 23.16
N MET A 351 -2.23 18.96 23.24
CA MET A 351 -1.92 20.23 22.60
C MET A 351 -1.19 21.11 23.61
N SER A 352 -0.02 21.64 23.25
CA SER A 352 0.73 22.56 24.11
C SER A 352 0.72 23.97 23.51
N SER A 353 0.45 24.97 24.35
CA SER A 353 0.64 26.38 24.03
C SER A 353 2.09 26.77 24.36
N ALA A 354 2.89 27.07 23.34
CA ALA A 354 4.24 27.59 23.55
C ALA A 354 4.17 29.03 24.08
N GLN A 355 4.57 29.25 25.35
CA GLN A 355 4.97 30.56 25.84
C GLN A 355 6.47 30.72 25.54
N ASN A 356 6.82 31.57 24.58
CA ASN A 356 8.19 31.99 24.35
C ASN A 356 8.43 33.33 25.05
N ASP A 357 9.33 33.31 26.05
CA ASP A 357 10.07 34.50 26.43
C ASP A 357 11.21 34.74 25.41
N THR A 358 11.42 36.02 25.09
CA THR A 358 12.50 36.64 24.29
C THR A 358 12.31 36.79 22.75
N MET A 359 11.74 37.96 22.42
CA MET A 359 11.98 38.91 21.31
C MET A 359 12.02 38.48 19.82
N SER A 360 11.05 39.08 19.11
CA SER A 360 11.02 39.59 17.72
C SER A 360 11.26 38.61 16.56
N ASP A 361 10.18 37.99 16.10
CA ASP A 361 9.50 38.39 14.86
C ASP A 361 8.12 37.70 14.80
N SER A 362 7.13 38.40 14.25
CA SER A 362 5.72 37.99 14.23
C SER A 362 5.50 36.69 13.45
N VAL A 363 5.34 35.56 14.16
CA VAL A 363 4.93 34.27 13.58
C VAL A 363 3.68 33.78 14.30
N GLY A 364 2.64 33.48 13.54
CA GLY A 364 1.33 33.08 14.05
C GLY A 364 1.37 31.86 14.98
N THR A 365 0.53 31.91 16.01
CA THR A 365 0.30 30.84 16.99
C THR A 365 -0.33 29.61 16.32
N GLY A 366 0.50 28.67 15.85
CA GLY A 366 0.06 27.37 15.31
C GLY A 366 0.01 26.29 16.39
N ILE A 367 -0.98 25.38 16.31
CA ILE A 367 -1.07 24.21 17.20
C ILE A 367 0.07 23.24 16.87
N LEU A 368 0.81 22.80 17.89
CA LEU A 368 1.88 21.80 17.77
C LEU A 368 1.36 20.41 18.17
N VAL A 369 1.71 19.40 17.38
CA VAL A 369 1.59 17.97 17.73
C VAL A 369 2.97 17.43 18.06
N GLN A 370 3.05 16.71 19.17
CA GLN A 370 4.23 15.94 19.56
C GLN A 370 3.97 14.47 19.28
N ILE A 371 4.89 13.80 18.57
CA ILE A 371 4.80 12.39 18.19
C ILE A 371 6.01 11.66 18.76
N CYS A 372 5.77 10.68 19.61
CA CYS A 372 6.79 9.81 20.14
C CYS A 372 7.04 8.61 19.21
N LEU A 373 8.26 8.52 18.70
CA LEU A 373 8.71 7.52 17.76
C LEU A 373 9.68 6.57 18.46
N TYR A 374 9.41 5.27 18.39
CA TYR A 374 10.27 4.20 18.90
C TYR A 374 10.92 3.45 17.75
N ILE A 375 12.25 3.39 17.73
CA ILE A 375 13.03 2.65 16.73
C ILE A 375 13.73 1.48 17.43
N LEU A 376 13.62 0.27 16.88
CA LEU A 376 14.35 -0.92 17.33
C LEU A 376 15.12 -1.55 16.17
N THR A 377 16.37 -1.94 16.40
CA THR A 377 17.12 -2.84 15.52
C THR A 377 17.61 -4.06 16.28
N TRP A 378 17.61 -5.22 15.61
CA TRP A 378 18.19 -6.44 16.17
C TRP A 378 18.64 -7.44 15.11
N ASN A 379 19.95 -7.73 15.08
CA ASN A 379 20.46 -8.88 14.35
C ASN A 379 20.14 -10.18 15.10
N VAL A 380 19.31 -11.02 14.50
CA VAL A 380 18.78 -12.24 15.13
C VAL A 380 19.54 -13.51 14.72
N ASP A 381 20.66 -13.42 13.98
CA ASP A 381 21.51 -14.55 13.57
C ASP A 381 20.77 -15.78 13.02
N GLY A 382 19.65 -15.57 12.33
CA GLY A 382 18.85 -16.66 11.78
C GLY A 382 17.97 -17.36 12.82
N HIS A 383 17.71 -16.77 13.98
CA HIS A 383 16.78 -17.34 14.93
C HIS A 383 15.33 -16.99 14.60
N TYR A 384 14.42 -17.89 14.98
CA TYR A 384 12.99 -17.64 15.00
C TYR A 384 12.58 -16.90 16.29
N PRO A 385 11.45 -16.17 16.31
CA PRO A 385 10.99 -15.40 17.47
C PRO A 385 10.46 -16.30 18.60
N SER A 386 11.35 -16.88 19.39
CA SER A 386 11.03 -17.71 20.56
C SER A 386 10.94 -16.92 21.87
N VAL A 387 11.36 -15.66 21.88
CA VAL A 387 11.41 -14.81 23.08
C VAL A 387 10.25 -13.80 23.14
N SER A 388 10.01 -13.24 24.33
CA SER A 388 9.10 -12.10 24.50
C SER A 388 9.73 -10.83 23.93
N LEU A 389 8.92 -9.95 23.34
CA LEU A 389 9.36 -8.65 22.82
C LEU A 389 9.00 -7.47 23.72
N ASN A 390 8.37 -7.70 24.86
CA ASN A 390 7.86 -6.63 25.72
C ASN A 390 8.95 -5.68 26.20
N ASP A 391 10.09 -6.22 26.63
CA ASP A 391 11.20 -5.42 27.15
C ASP A 391 11.94 -4.71 26.01
N ALA A 392 12.23 -5.42 24.91
CA ALA A 392 12.84 -4.84 23.71
C ALA A 392 12.02 -3.70 23.08
N LEU A 393 10.69 -3.74 23.20
CA LEU A 393 9.78 -2.69 22.73
C LEU A 393 9.40 -1.67 23.81
N SER A 394 9.98 -1.76 25.01
CA SER A 394 9.70 -0.87 26.13
C SER A 394 8.20 -0.72 26.45
N ILE A 395 7.43 -1.80 26.27
CA ILE A 395 5.96 -1.84 26.46
C ILE A 395 5.55 -1.34 27.85
N ASN A 396 6.38 -1.59 28.87
CA ASN A 396 6.12 -1.20 30.26
C ASN A 396 7.06 -0.09 30.79
N SER A 397 7.97 0.43 29.95
CA SER A 397 9.11 1.23 30.42
C SER A 397 9.62 2.23 29.38
N THR A 398 8.73 2.72 28.51
CA THR A 398 9.04 3.78 27.55
C THR A 398 9.28 5.13 28.25
N ASP A 399 10.18 5.93 27.68
CA ASP A 399 10.47 7.30 28.14
C ASP A 399 9.57 8.34 27.44
N CYS A 400 8.66 7.90 26.55
CA CYS A 400 7.69 8.76 25.88
C CYS A 400 6.86 9.61 26.87
N PRO A 401 6.66 10.92 26.61
CA PRO A 401 5.97 11.81 27.54
C PRO A 401 4.51 11.41 27.83
N ASN A 402 4.14 11.40 29.11
CA ASN A 402 2.88 10.88 29.65
C ASN A 402 1.57 11.27 28.91
N GLY A 403 0.82 10.24 28.51
CA GLY A 403 -0.55 10.27 28.00
C GLY A 403 -1.09 8.88 27.63
N SER A 404 -0.24 8.03 27.05
CA SER A 404 -0.61 6.72 26.45
C SER A 404 0.19 5.51 26.97
N HIS A 405 1.19 5.71 27.85
CA HIS A 405 2.14 4.67 28.29
C HIS A 405 2.89 3.94 27.16
N LEU A 406 2.78 4.40 25.90
CA LEU A 406 3.31 3.72 24.73
C LEU A 406 3.69 4.73 23.62
N PRO A 407 4.72 4.45 22.80
CA PRO A 407 5.09 5.25 21.64
C PRO A 407 3.99 5.38 20.59
N ASP A 408 3.86 6.53 19.95
CA ASP A 408 2.86 6.77 18.90
C ASP A 408 3.13 5.95 17.63
N ILE A 409 4.42 5.80 17.29
CA ILE A 409 4.88 5.04 16.13
C ILE A 409 6.03 4.12 16.54
N TYR A 410 5.94 2.84 16.18
CA TYR A 410 7.05 1.89 16.24
C TYR A 410 7.64 1.65 14.85
N VAL A 411 8.97 1.67 14.73
CA VAL A 411 9.69 1.23 13.55
C VAL A 411 10.74 0.22 13.96
N ILE A 412 10.58 -1.02 13.51
CA ILE A 412 11.33 -2.17 14.02
C ILE A 412 12.01 -2.85 12.84
N SER A 413 13.30 -3.17 13.00
CA SER A 413 14.07 -3.91 12.02
C SER A 413 14.78 -5.12 12.62
N PHE A 414 14.78 -6.22 11.87
CA PHE A 414 15.53 -7.43 12.19
C PHE A 414 16.54 -7.74 11.07
N GLN A 415 17.79 -8.02 11.42
CA GLN A 415 18.86 -8.44 10.49
C GLN A 415 19.13 -9.94 10.60
N ASN A 416 19.64 -10.54 9.52
CA ASN A 416 19.88 -11.98 9.40
C ASN A 416 18.67 -12.86 9.80
N THR A 417 17.44 -12.43 9.58
CA THR A 417 16.28 -13.32 9.75
C THR A 417 16.39 -14.54 8.83
N GLN A 418 15.79 -15.68 9.24
CA GLN A 418 15.77 -16.88 8.39
C GLN A 418 15.22 -16.58 7.00
N TYR A 419 15.86 -17.20 6.01
CA TYR A 419 15.32 -17.24 4.67
C TYR A 419 14.10 -18.15 4.68
N GLU A 420 12.93 -17.54 4.76
CA GLU A 420 11.65 -18.21 4.56
C GLU A 420 11.34 -18.09 3.07
N GLU A 421 11.39 -19.22 2.34
CA GLU A 421 10.87 -19.28 0.97
C GLU A 421 9.46 -18.68 0.95
N ARG A 422 9.18 -17.84 -0.06
CA ARG A 422 7.92 -17.08 -0.19
C ARG A 422 6.71 -18.02 -0.37
N THR A 423 6.33 -18.67 0.71
CA THR A 423 4.95 -19.05 1.02
C THR A 423 4.28 -17.80 1.59
N ASN A 424 2.96 -17.68 1.43
CA ASN A 424 2.15 -16.51 1.83
C ASN A 424 2.05 -16.30 3.36
N GLN A 425 3.12 -16.51 4.11
CA GLN A 425 3.21 -16.25 5.53
C GLN A 425 3.96 -14.94 5.75
N HIS A 426 3.41 -14.08 6.61
CA HIS A 426 4.18 -12.99 7.22
C HIS A 426 5.48 -13.58 7.79
N SER A 427 6.57 -12.82 7.79
CA SER A 427 7.78 -13.28 8.49
C SER A 427 7.37 -13.67 9.90
N ARG A 428 7.90 -14.77 10.45
CA ARG A 428 7.55 -15.15 11.83
C ARG A 428 7.78 -14.01 12.81
N TRP A 429 8.82 -13.20 12.59
CA TRP A 429 9.08 -11.98 13.35
C TRP A 429 8.00 -10.91 13.18
N GLU A 430 7.48 -10.73 11.95
CA GLU A 430 6.35 -9.84 11.67
C GLU A 430 5.05 -10.34 12.31
N SER A 431 4.76 -11.64 12.25
CA SER A 431 3.62 -12.24 12.97
C SER A 431 3.73 -12.05 14.47
N LYS A 432 4.93 -12.26 15.05
CA LYS A 432 5.17 -12.04 16.48
C LYS A 432 4.89 -10.60 16.90
N LEU A 433 5.27 -9.64 16.05
CA LEU A 433 4.98 -8.22 16.26
C LEU A 433 3.50 -7.91 16.10
N ALA A 434 2.84 -8.43 15.07
CA ALA A 434 1.41 -8.26 14.84
C ALA A 434 0.60 -8.77 16.04
N ASP A 435 0.89 -9.99 16.51
CA ASP A 435 0.23 -10.59 17.66
C ASP A 435 0.33 -9.72 18.92
N LEU A 436 1.45 -9.00 19.10
CA LEU A 436 1.67 -8.12 20.25
C LEU A 436 1.05 -6.72 20.05
N LEU A 437 1.39 -6.05 18.94
CA LEU A 437 1.04 -4.65 18.70
C LEU A 437 -0.44 -4.47 18.31
N ASP A 438 -1.06 -5.43 17.61
CA ASP A 438 -2.49 -5.34 17.26
C ASP A 438 -3.38 -5.38 18.52
N GLN A 439 -2.99 -6.18 19.52
CA GLN A 439 -3.68 -6.24 20.82
C GLN A 439 -3.63 -4.91 21.57
N MET A 440 -2.62 -4.09 21.26
CA MET A 440 -2.38 -2.78 21.87
C MET A 440 -2.95 -1.63 21.01
N GLY A 441 -3.70 -1.96 19.95
CA GLY A 441 -4.40 -0.96 19.13
C GLY A 441 -3.56 -0.33 18.02
N TYR A 442 -2.34 -0.83 17.77
CA TYR A 442 -1.53 -0.38 16.64
C TYR A 442 -2.02 -0.99 15.33
N ARG A 443 -1.66 -0.34 14.23
CA ARG A 443 -1.86 -0.85 12.87
C ARG A 443 -0.56 -0.74 12.10
N THR A 444 -0.32 -1.73 11.25
CA THR A 444 0.84 -1.70 10.35
C THR A 444 0.70 -0.54 9.37
N ILE A 445 1.73 0.32 9.31
CA ILE A 445 1.90 1.31 8.25
C ILE A 445 2.37 0.57 7.00
N CYS A 446 3.48 -0.16 7.12
CA CYS A 446 4.02 -1.04 6.09
C CYS A 446 5.07 -1.99 6.67
N SER A 447 5.43 -3.00 5.87
CA SER A 447 6.50 -3.96 6.14
C SER A 447 7.19 -4.26 4.81
N ASP A 448 8.52 -4.29 4.81
CA ASP A 448 9.30 -4.70 3.64
C ASP A 448 10.55 -5.45 4.07
N ARG A 449 11.09 -6.29 3.19
CA ARG A 449 12.28 -7.07 3.46
C ARG A 449 13.15 -7.30 2.24
N MET A 450 14.43 -7.43 2.52
CA MET A 450 15.46 -7.88 1.59
C MET A 450 16.18 -9.06 2.21
N ARG A 451 15.74 -10.27 1.84
CA ARG A 451 16.27 -11.55 2.37
C ARG A 451 16.20 -11.57 3.90
N GLY A 452 17.35 -11.55 4.58
CA GLY A 452 17.44 -11.56 6.04
C GLY A 452 17.15 -10.21 6.71
N LEU A 453 17.10 -9.10 5.97
CA LEU A 453 16.84 -7.77 6.49
C LEU A 453 15.36 -7.41 6.38
N LEU A 454 14.67 -7.28 7.51
CA LEU A 454 13.24 -6.93 7.64
C LEU A 454 13.11 -5.55 8.28
N ILE A 455 12.21 -4.70 7.78
CA ILE A 455 11.77 -3.47 8.43
C ILE A 455 10.24 -3.43 8.46
N THR A 456 9.66 -3.01 9.58
CA THR A 456 8.22 -2.86 9.74
C THR A 456 7.91 -1.62 10.56
N ALA A 457 6.87 -0.89 10.17
CA ALA A 457 6.42 0.33 10.82
C ALA A 457 4.96 0.18 11.26
N TRP A 458 4.64 0.66 12.46
CA TRP A 458 3.34 0.54 13.12
C TRP A 458 2.97 1.87 13.76
N ALA A 459 1.71 2.27 13.69
CA ALA A 459 1.23 3.49 14.35
C ALA A 459 -0.05 3.23 15.14
N GLN A 460 -0.26 4.02 16.18
CA GLN A 460 -1.57 4.12 16.81
C GLN A 460 -2.60 4.64 15.80
N HIS A 461 -3.85 4.20 16.00
CA HIS A 461 -4.96 4.53 15.10
C HIS A 461 -5.14 6.05 14.86
N GLU A 462 -4.87 6.88 15.86
CA GLU A 462 -5.05 8.33 15.78
C GLU A 462 -4.15 9.05 14.76
N HIS A 463 -3.01 8.44 14.39
CA HIS A 463 -2.10 9.03 13.40
C HIS A 463 -2.38 8.55 11.97
N MET A 464 -3.18 7.49 11.80
CA MET A 464 -3.35 6.81 10.51
C MET A 464 -3.86 7.74 9.38
N ASN A 465 -4.79 8.65 9.70
CA ASN A 465 -5.32 9.60 8.71
C ASN A 465 -4.31 10.66 8.25
N ASN A 466 -3.21 10.82 9.00
CA ASN A 466 -2.16 11.82 8.73
C ASN A 466 -0.89 11.19 8.14
N LEU A 467 -0.94 9.91 7.78
CA LEU A 467 0.10 9.17 7.07
C LEU A 467 -0.24 9.09 5.57
N LYS A 468 0.59 9.70 4.73
CA LYS A 468 0.41 9.73 3.25
C LYS A 468 1.70 9.34 2.55
N ASP A 469 1.61 9.02 1.26
CA ASP A 469 2.77 8.79 0.38
C ASP A 469 3.76 7.74 0.93
N ILE A 470 3.23 6.62 1.43
CA ILE A 470 4.03 5.52 1.98
C ILE A 470 4.78 4.84 0.84
N GLU A 471 6.11 4.76 0.93
CA GLU A 471 6.94 4.03 -0.03
C GLU A 471 8.00 3.20 0.69
N THR A 472 8.39 2.08 0.10
CA THR A 472 9.53 1.28 0.55
C THR A 472 10.56 1.12 -0.56
N ARG A 473 11.84 0.96 -0.20
CA ARG A 473 12.95 0.70 -1.12
C ARG A 473 13.94 -0.27 -0.49
N HIS A 474 14.77 -0.89 -1.32
CA HIS A 474 15.94 -1.61 -0.83
C HIS A 474 17.12 -1.44 -1.79
N VAL A 475 18.33 -1.50 -1.24
CA VAL A 475 19.61 -1.45 -1.96
C VAL A 475 20.43 -2.64 -1.50
N ARG A 476 20.93 -3.43 -2.44
CA ARG A 476 21.85 -4.54 -2.18
C ARG A 476 23.27 -4.07 -2.40
N THR A 477 24.19 -4.44 -1.52
CA THR A 477 25.59 -4.02 -1.60
C THR A 477 26.59 -5.16 -1.76
N ASP A 478 26.22 -6.40 -1.41
CA ASP A 478 27.09 -7.56 -1.63
C ASP A 478 26.95 -8.14 -3.06
N THR A 479 28.09 -8.44 -3.69
CA THR A 479 28.21 -9.01 -5.05
C THR A 479 27.88 -10.50 -5.13
N GLY A 480 27.47 -11.12 -4.02
CA GLY A 480 27.15 -12.53 -3.90
C GLY A 480 25.64 -12.79 -3.76
N TRP A 481 25.26 -13.54 -2.73
CA TRP A 481 23.87 -14.01 -2.57
C TRP A 481 22.88 -12.88 -2.27
N GLY A 482 23.29 -11.71 -1.74
CA GLY A 482 22.40 -10.55 -1.60
C GLY A 482 21.89 -10.24 -0.21
N ASN A 483 22.61 -10.61 0.84
CA ASN A 483 22.14 -10.47 2.22
C ASN A 483 22.50 -9.12 2.85
N LYS A 484 23.40 -8.33 2.24
CA LYS A 484 23.86 -7.06 2.79
C LYS A 484 23.33 -5.86 1.99
N GLY A 485 23.12 -4.76 2.69
CA GLY A 485 22.63 -3.51 2.15
C GLY A 485 21.60 -2.84 3.06
N SER A 486 20.56 -2.26 2.48
CA SER A 486 19.54 -1.53 3.22
C SER A 486 18.11 -1.74 2.70
N VAL A 487 17.13 -1.59 3.59
CA VAL A 487 15.69 -1.51 3.28
C VAL A 487 15.14 -0.28 3.96
N SER A 488 14.34 0.52 3.27
CA SER A 488 13.70 1.70 3.84
C SER A 488 12.20 1.71 3.76
N VAL A 489 11.63 2.48 4.67
CA VAL A 489 10.24 2.92 4.71
C VAL A 489 10.25 4.43 4.80
N ARG A 490 9.46 5.10 3.96
CA ARG A 490 9.19 6.54 4.08
C ARG A 490 7.71 6.82 4.03
N PHE A 491 7.31 7.93 4.63
CA PHE A 491 5.95 8.44 4.57
C PHE A 491 5.91 9.93 4.92
N ASN A 492 4.83 10.59 4.53
CA ASN A 492 4.50 11.95 4.97
C ASN A 492 3.62 11.87 6.22
N LEU A 493 4.13 12.39 7.33
CA LEU A 493 3.50 12.43 8.64
C LEU A 493 3.08 13.88 8.94
N TYR A 494 1.78 14.16 8.97
CA TYR A 494 1.22 15.52 9.13
C TYR A 494 1.81 16.53 8.11
N GLY A 495 2.02 16.04 6.88
CA GLY A 495 2.59 16.81 5.76
C GLY A 495 4.11 17.00 5.82
N VAL A 496 4.81 16.31 6.72
CA VAL A 496 6.27 16.36 6.87
C VAL A 496 6.88 15.02 6.46
N GLY A 497 7.91 15.02 5.63
CA GLY A 497 8.55 13.81 5.17
C GLY A 497 9.42 13.16 6.25
N VAL A 498 9.17 11.87 6.52
CA VAL A 498 9.97 11.03 7.41
C VAL A 498 10.46 9.81 6.64
N VAL A 499 11.71 9.38 6.86
CA VAL A 499 12.29 8.17 6.28
C VAL A 499 13.11 7.39 7.29
N PHE A 500 13.01 6.07 7.19
CA PHE A 500 13.68 5.08 8.01
C PHE A 500 14.46 4.15 7.09
N VAL A 501 15.77 4.04 7.27
CA VAL A 501 16.64 3.17 6.49
C VAL A 501 17.24 2.13 7.43
N ALA A 502 16.73 0.91 7.37
CA ALA A 502 17.31 -0.23 8.04
C ALA A 502 18.50 -0.77 7.23
N CYS A 503 19.59 -1.14 7.89
CA CYS A 503 20.84 -1.57 7.25
C CYS A 503 21.36 -2.89 7.83
N ASP A 504 22.08 -3.62 7.00
CA ASP A 504 22.93 -4.74 7.40
C ASP A 504 24.18 -4.75 6.52
N PHE A 505 25.34 -4.40 7.09
CA PHE A 505 26.57 -4.18 6.33
C PHE A 505 27.62 -5.28 6.54
N THR A 506 28.68 -5.21 5.75
CA THR A 506 29.75 -6.18 5.68
C THR A 506 30.49 -6.28 7.03
N ALA A 507 30.58 -7.50 7.53
CA ALA A 507 31.25 -7.85 8.79
C ALA A 507 32.79 -7.92 8.60
N SER A 508 33.50 -8.26 9.68
CA SER A 508 34.98 -8.29 9.82
C SER A 508 35.61 -6.94 10.18
N ASP A 509 36.65 -6.98 11.01
CA ASP A 509 37.39 -5.80 11.49
C ASP A 509 38.07 -5.04 10.34
N GLU A 510 38.54 -5.76 9.32
CA GLU A 510 39.31 -5.23 8.20
C GLU A 510 38.46 -4.44 7.19
N ASN A 511 37.15 -4.69 7.12
CA ASN A 511 36.26 -4.17 6.06
C ASN A 511 35.70 -2.77 6.38
N PHE A 512 36.51 -1.90 6.98
CA PHE A 512 36.08 -0.55 7.37
C PHE A 512 35.62 0.28 6.17
N LEU A 513 36.42 0.32 5.10
CA LEU A 513 36.10 1.11 3.91
C LEU A 513 34.87 0.56 3.18
N ASP A 514 34.72 -0.76 3.11
CA ASP A 514 33.53 -1.38 2.53
C ASP A 514 32.26 -0.90 3.24
N ARG A 515 32.24 -0.88 4.58
CA ARG A 515 31.08 -0.37 5.34
C ARG A 515 30.78 1.10 5.07
N VAL A 516 31.81 1.92 4.87
CA VAL A 516 31.64 3.32 4.50
C VAL A 516 30.99 3.43 3.12
N ASP A 517 31.47 2.65 2.15
CA ASP A 517 30.93 2.62 0.79
C ASP A 517 29.51 2.04 0.75
N GLU A 518 29.21 1.01 1.54
CA GLU A 518 27.88 0.42 1.67
C GLU A 518 26.88 1.40 2.29
N PHE A 519 27.31 2.20 3.28
CA PHE A 519 26.50 3.27 3.84
C PHE A 519 26.21 4.35 2.79
N GLU A 520 27.24 4.90 2.16
CA GLU A 520 27.07 5.95 1.15
C GLU A 520 26.22 5.46 -0.04
N GLY A 521 26.43 4.22 -0.48
CA GLY A 521 25.64 3.55 -1.50
C GLY A 521 24.19 3.36 -1.08
N SER A 522 23.93 2.94 0.16
CA SER A 522 22.58 2.80 0.72
C SER A 522 21.82 4.13 0.76
N ILE A 523 22.52 5.23 1.05
CA ILE A 523 21.91 6.56 1.02
C ILE A 523 21.70 7.06 -0.41
N TYR A 524 22.68 6.87 -1.30
CA TYR A 524 22.66 7.44 -2.66
C TYR A 524 21.70 6.71 -3.59
N ASN A 525 21.56 5.39 -3.43
CA ASN A 525 20.79 4.54 -4.34
C ASN A 525 19.33 4.37 -3.93
N GLN A 526 18.92 4.88 -2.76
CA GLN A 526 17.51 4.89 -2.35
C GLN A 526 16.79 6.12 -2.91
N ARG A 527 15.98 5.89 -3.94
CA ARG A 527 15.21 6.91 -4.66
C ARG A 527 13.70 6.68 -4.54
N TYR A 528 12.98 7.68 -4.09
CA TYR A 528 11.53 7.64 -3.90
C TYR A 528 10.79 8.40 -5.02
N LYS A 529 9.53 8.04 -5.26
CA LYS A 529 8.70 8.67 -6.32
C LYS A 529 8.22 10.05 -5.90
N THR A 530 8.02 10.26 -4.61
CA THR A 530 7.50 11.51 -4.04
C THR A 530 8.38 12.72 -4.42
N ARG A 531 7.81 13.65 -5.20
CA ARG A 531 8.53 14.74 -5.87
C ARG A 531 9.44 15.58 -4.97
N ASN A 532 9.00 15.87 -3.73
CA ASN A 532 9.75 16.72 -2.78
C ASN A 532 10.66 15.92 -1.84
N TYR A 533 10.65 14.59 -1.93
CA TYR A 533 11.30 13.68 -1.01
C TYR A 533 11.96 12.53 -1.77
N ARG A 534 12.65 12.84 -2.88
CA ARG A 534 13.21 11.83 -3.79
C ARG A 534 14.41 11.12 -3.20
N ASP A 535 15.20 11.84 -2.42
CA ASP A 535 16.41 11.33 -1.82
C ASP A 535 16.23 11.13 -0.31
N VAL A 536 17.04 10.26 0.31
CA VAL A 536 16.99 10.05 1.76
C VAL A 536 17.09 11.38 2.51
N PHE A 537 18.06 12.22 2.17
CA PHE A 537 18.28 13.52 2.79
C PHE A 537 17.37 14.67 2.29
N ASP A 538 16.40 14.39 1.41
CA ASP A 538 15.32 15.35 1.12
C ASP A 538 14.27 15.37 2.23
N HIS A 539 14.18 14.30 3.04
CA HIS A 539 13.23 14.17 4.14
C HIS A 539 13.65 14.99 5.36
N ASN A 540 12.67 15.60 6.02
CA ASN A 540 12.92 16.43 7.20
C ASN A 540 13.48 15.63 8.36
N PHE A 541 12.93 14.43 8.59
CA PHE A 541 13.37 13.49 9.60
C PHE A 541 13.90 12.24 8.91
N VAL A 542 15.19 11.94 9.10
CA VAL A 542 15.88 10.80 8.50
C VAL A 542 16.43 9.95 9.63
N PHE A 543 16.16 8.65 9.60
CA PHE A 543 16.72 7.68 10.54
C PHE A 543 17.44 6.58 9.76
N CYS A 544 18.66 6.25 10.14
CA CYS A 544 19.42 5.13 9.59
C CYS A 544 19.86 4.24 10.75
N PHE A 545 19.52 2.96 10.70
CA PHE A 545 19.67 2.07 11.84
C PHE A 545 19.87 0.63 11.39
N GLY A 546 20.45 -0.23 12.21
CA GLY A 546 20.76 -1.59 11.76
C GLY A 546 22.01 -2.17 12.37
N ASP A 547 22.38 -3.35 11.87
CA ASP A 547 23.72 -3.91 12.04
C ASP A 547 24.67 -3.25 11.05
N LEU A 548 25.20 -2.09 11.43
CA LEU A 548 26.13 -1.33 10.59
C LEU A 548 27.54 -1.94 10.58
N ASN A 549 27.80 -2.90 11.47
CA ASN A 549 29.04 -3.66 11.56
C ASN A 549 30.32 -2.82 11.76
N PHE A 550 30.24 -1.53 12.13
CA PHE A 550 31.41 -0.73 12.47
C PHE A 550 32.12 -1.29 13.72
N ARG A 551 33.44 -1.38 13.65
CA ARG A 551 34.28 -2.07 14.63
C ARG A 551 35.11 -1.10 15.46
N LEU A 552 35.85 -1.64 16.43
CA LEU A 552 36.84 -0.88 17.18
C LEU A 552 38.17 -0.94 16.45
N ASP A 553 38.73 0.21 16.16
CA ASP A 553 40.07 0.32 15.59
C ASP A 553 41.18 -0.04 16.59
N GLY A 554 42.33 -0.45 16.07
CA GLY A 554 43.50 -0.89 16.85
C GLY A 554 43.54 -2.41 17.10
N GLU A 555 44.51 -2.88 17.88
CA GLU A 555 44.82 -4.31 18.09
C GLU A 555 44.41 -4.85 19.47
N GLN A 556 43.54 -4.16 20.19
CA GLN A 556 43.13 -4.57 21.53
C GLN A 556 42.46 -5.95 21.51
N SER A 557 42.97 -6.88 22.33
CA SER A 557 42.37 -8.21 22.47
C SER A 557 41.02 -8.15 23.16
N THR A 558 40.16 -9.16 22.92
CA THR A 558 38.84 -9.27 23.56
C THR A 558 38.91 -9.23 25.09
N ILE A 559 39.98 -9.77 25.69
CA ILE A 559 40.19 -9.75 27.15
C ILE A 559 40.33 -8.31 27.67
N ILE A 560 41.07 -7.46 26.93
CA ILE A 560 41.26 -6.06 27.29
C ILE A 560 39.94 -5.31 27.15
N ILE A 561 39.23 -5.50 26.04
CA ILE A 561 37.92 -4.88 25.78
C ILE A 561 36.93 -5.26 26.91
N LYS A 562 36.80 -6.55 27.23
CA LYS A 562 35.93 -7.04 28.31
C LYS A 562 36.32 -6.46 29.67
N SER A 563 37.62 -6.38 29.99
CA SER A 563 38.10 -5.72 31.21
C SER A 563 37.69 -4.24 31.24
N THR A 564 37.84 -3.50 30.15
CA THR A 564 37.47 -2.09 30.04
C THR A 564 35.96 -1.89 30.25
N VAL A 565 35.13 -2.75 29.64
CA VAL A 565 33.68 -2.78 29.83
C VAL A 565 33.33 -3.06 31.30
N SER A 566 33.94 -4.07 31.92
CA SER A 566 33.68 -4.42 33.33
C SER A 566 34.04 -3.32 34.33
N LYS A 567 34.96 -2.43 33.95
CA LYS A 567 35.35 -1.25 34.74
C LYS A 567 34.47 -0.02 34.49
N GLY A 568 33.48 -0.11 33.60
CA GLY A 568 32.61 1.00 33.22
C GLY A 568 33.30 2.05 32.33
N ASN A 569 34.49 1.76 31.78
CA ASN A 569 35.30 2.72 31.03
C ASN A 569 34.86 2.81 29.55
N LEU A 570 33.55 2.89 29.30
CA LEU A 570 32.98 2.87 27.95
C LEU A 570 33.42 4.07 27.10
N LYS A 571 33.52 5.27 27.69
CA LYS A 571 33.97 6.48 27.00
C LYS A 571 35.38 6.36 26.43
N GLU A 572 36.27 5.65 27.13
CA GLU A 572 37.63 5.42 26.66
C GLU A 572 37.61 4.47 25.47
N LEU A 573 36.87 3.37 25.59
CA LEU A 573 36.71 2.39 24.52
C LEU A 573 36.07 3.01 23.26
N TYR A 574 35.08 3.87 23.44
CA TYR A 574 34.38 4.59 22.37
C TYR A 574 35.28 5.57 21.61
N LYS A 575 36.46 5.94 22.13
CA LYS A 575 37.45 6.70 21.34
C LYS A 575 37.98 5.93 20.15
N SER A 576 37.95 4.60 20.18
CA SER A 576 38.38 3.72 19.09
C SER A 576 37.25 3.29 18.16
N ASP A 577 36.02 3.81 18.33
CA ASP A 577 34.87 3.44 17.51
C ASP A 577 35.00 3.97 16.08
N GLN A 578 34.99 3.07 15.10
CA GLN A 578 35.09 3.43 13.68
C GLN A 578 33.97 4.37 13.23
N LEU A 579 32.72 4.12 13.63
CA LEU A 579 31.58 4.96 13.22
C LEU A 579 31.73 6.41 13.72
N LYS A 580 32.16 6.58 14.98
CA LYS A 580 32.48 7.89 15.55
C LYS A 580 33.49 8.66 14.71
N TRP A 581 34.56 8.01 14.24
CA TRP A 581 35.58 8.64 13.41
C TRP A 581 35.06 9.01 12.02
N THR A 582 34.30 8.11 11.40
CA THR A 582 33.72 8.34 10.08
C THR A 582 32.80 9.58 10.06
N ARG A 583 32.14 9.87 11.19
CA ARG A 583 31.32 11.09 11.33
C ARG A 583 32.14 12.40 11.36
N GLY A 584 33.47 12.33 11.42
CA GLY A 584 34.38 13.46 11.21
C GLY A 584 34.85 13.64 9.76
N MET A 585 34.48 12.74 8.85
CA MET A 585 34.90 12.76 7.43
C MET A 585 33.91 13.56 6.55
N PRO A 586 34.33 14.08 5.38
CA PRO A 586 33.45 14.86 4.50
C PRO A 586 32.54 13.97 3.62
N ILE A 587 31.76 13.08 4.23
CA ILE A 587 30.84 12.13 3.57
C ILE A 587 29.42 12.27 4.13
N LYS A 588 28.39 11.72 3.47
CA LYS A 588 27.00 11.90 3.92
C LYS A 588 26.74 11.32 5.30
N LEU A 589 27.43 10.23 5.67
CA LEU A 589 27.38 9.69 7.04
C LEU A 589 27.69 10.75 8.11
N ALA A 590 28.58 11.70 7.83
CA ALA A 590 28.93 12.76 8.77
C ALA A 590 27.85 13.82 8.96
N LEU A 591 26.85 13.87 8.08
CA LEU A 591 25.66 14.70 8.30
C LEU A 591 24.80 14.13 9.43
N MET A 592 24.87 12.82 9.66
CA MET A 592 24.04 12.16 10.66
C MET A 592 24.56 12.35 12.08
N ARG A 593 23.60 12.36 13.00
CA ARG A 593 23.76 12.44 14.44
C ARG A 593 23.52 11.07 15.07
N GLU A 594 24.19 10.83 16.17
CA GLU A 594 24.00 9.68 17.04
C GLU A 594 24.32 10.15 18.45
N GLN A 595 23.50 9.75 19.42
CA GLN A 595 23.84 9.87 20.83
C GLN A 595 25.01 8.93 21.15
N GLU A 596 25.97 9.39 21.93
CA GLU A 596 27.09 8.55 22.37
C GLU A 596 26.54 7.34 23.17
N PRO A 597 26.85 6.09 22.77
CA PRO A 597 26.40 4.91 23.49
C PRO A 597 26.93 4.92 24.94
N ASP A 598 26.02 4.89 25.90
CA ASP A 598 26.31 4.71 27.33
C ASP A 598 26.16 3.25 27.79
N PHE A 599 25.83 2.36 26.84
CA PHE A 599 25.75 0.92 26.99
C PHE A 599 26.99 0.22 26.39
N PRO A 600 27.32 -1.01 26.83
CA PRO A 600 28.48 -1.74 26.33
C PRO A 600 28.34 -2.21 24.87
N PRO A 601 29.43 -2.67 24.21
CA PRO A 601 29.39 -3.25 22.87
C PRO A 601 28.27 -4.28 22.68
N THR A 602 27.56 -4.20 21.54
CA THR A 602 26.32 -4.96 21.27
C THR A 602 26.57 -6.31 20.60
N CYS A 603 27.79 -6.54 20.11
CA CYS A 603 28.27 -7.77 19.47
C CYS A 603 29.71 -8.02 19.97
N LYS A 604 30.31 -9.22 19.92
CA LYS A 604 29.74 -10.53 19.64
C LYS A 604 29.74 -11.37 20.93
N PHE A 605 28.57 -11.86 21.31
CA PHE A 605 28.36 -12.69 22.49
C PHE A 605 28.37 -14.17 22.12
N VAL A 606 28.63 -15.04 23.10
CA VAL A 606 28.34 -16.47 22.95
C VAL A 606 26.81 -16.65 23.04
N GLU A 607 26.21 -17.24 22.00
CA GLU A 607 24.76 -17.51 21.95
C GLU A 607 24.26 -18.23 23.21
N GLY A 608 23.08 -17.85 23.69
CA GLY A 608 22.50 -18.37 24.92
C GLY A 608 23.12 -17.80 26.20
N THR A 609 24.03 -16.82 26.10
CA THR A 609 24.68 -16.20 27.26
C THR A 609 24.76 -14.67 27.15
N THR A 610 25.19 -14.03 28.24
CA THR A 610 25.55 -12.61 28.29
C THR A 610 27.07 -12.38 28.25
N GLU A 611 27.84 -13.43 27.93
CA GLU A 611 29.31 -13.39 27.90
C GLU A 611 29.83 -13.14 26.49
N TYR A 612 30.84 -12.27 26.35
CA TYR A 612 31.52 -12.04 25.08
C TYR A 612 32.29 -13.28 24.62
N ASP A 613 32.23 -13.56 23.31
CA ASP A 613 33.07 -14.58 22.68
C ASP A 613 34.54 -14.11 22.68
N LEU A 614 35.41 -14.81 23.40
CA LEU A 614 36.82 -14.44 23.51
C LEU A 614 37.59 -14.53 22.19
N MET A 615 37.07 -15.23 21.19
CA MET A 615 37.69 -15.37 19.87
C MET A 615 37.30 -14.24 18.91
N GLN A 616 36.30 -13.43 19.24
CA GLN A 616 35.81 -12.37 18.38
C GLN A 616 35.76 -11.04 19.13
N ARG A 617 36.24 -9.96 18.51
CA ARG A 617 36.35 -8.68 19.20
C ARG A 617 34.99 -8.00 19.36
N PRO A 618 34.60 -7.63 20.59
CA PRO A 618 33.35 -6.92 20.79
C PRO A 618 33.36 -5.52 20.20
N ALA A 619 32.24 -5.09 19.62
CA ALA A 619 32.03 -3.76 19.06
C ALA A 619 30.57 -3.30 19.18
N TRP A 620 30.31 -2.01 18.95
CA TRP A 620 28.96 -1.48 18.80
C TRP A 620 28.52 -1.61 17.34
N CYS A 621 28.13 -2.83 16.96
CA CYS A 621 27.68 -3.17 15.62
C CYS A 621 26.30 -2.54 15.30
N ASP A 622 25.39 -2.57 16.27
CA ASP A 622 23.98 -2.22 16.12
C ASP A 622 23.77 -0.77 16.55
N ARG A 623 23.32 0.10 15.63
CA ARG A 623 23.33 1.57 15.84
C ARG A 623 22.06 2.23 15.31
N ILE A 624 21.71 3.38 15.89
CA ILE A 624 20.59 4.22 15.42
C ILE A 624 21.09 5.66 15.24
N LEU A 625 21.18 6.09 13.99
CA LEU A 625 21.54 7.44 13.59
C LEU A 625 20.32 8.21 13.10
N TYR A 626 20.37 9.53 13.21
CA TYR A 626 19.33 10.41 12.73
C TYR A 626 19.89 11.68 12.07
N TYR A 627 19.14 12.26 11.14
CA TYR A 627 19.39 13.58 10.61
C TYR A 627 18.10 14.37 10.57
N PHE A 628 18.21 15.65 10.91
CA PHE A 628 17.07 16.55 11.00
C PHE A 628 17.41 17.88 10.34
N HIS A 629 16.49 18.35 9.48
CA HIS A 629 16.60 19.69 8.90
C HIS A 629 15.24 20.35 8.67
N THR A 630 15.25 21.67 8.81
CA THR A 630 14.08 22.54 8.61
C THR A 630 14.05 23.20 7.23
N LYS A 631 15.15 23.12 6.46
CA LYS A 631 15.39 23.89 5.21
C LYS A 631 14.29 23.82 4.13
N ARG A 632 13.42 22.80 4.15
CA ARG A 632 12.35 22.58 3.17
C ARG A 632 10.95 22.69 3.74
N SER A 633 10.83 23.03 5.01
CA SER A 633 9.56 23.22 5.68
C SER A 633 9.42 24.68 6.08
N SER A 634 8.31 25.32 5.67
CA SER A 634 7.89 26.60 6.25
C SER A 634 7.36 26.45 7.69
N LYS A 635 7.40 25.22 8.23
CA LYS A 635 6.90 24.82 9.54
C LYS A 635 8.02 24.83 10.57
N GLN A 636 7.70 25.24 11.80
CA GLN A 636 8.56 25.08 12.96
C GLN A 636 8.61 23.61 13.39
N LEU A 637 9.61 22.88 12.92
CA LEU A 637 9.83 21.47 13.28
C LEU A 637 10.87 21.37 14.40
N ASP A 638 10.77 20.33 15.23
CA ASP A 638 11.83 19.96 16.18
C ASP A 638 11.96 18.44 16.32
N LEU A 639 13.15 17.99 16.72
CA LEU A 639 13.49 16.59 16.99
C LEU A 639 14.33 16.49 18.27
N THR A 640 13.80 15.80 19.26
CA THR A 640 14.55 15.46 20.49
C THR A 640 14.71 13.94 20.59
N GLN A 641 15.93 13.43 20.74
CA GLN A 641 16.14 12.05 21.15
C GLN A 641 15.95 11.96 22.67
N ILE A 642 15.02 11.12 23.13
CA ILE A 642 14.67 11.00 24.55
C ILE A 642 15.31 9.76 25.20
N ALA A 643 15.60 8.71 24.41
CA ALA A 643 16.27 7.51 24.90
C ALA A 643 17.18 6.88 23.84
N TYR A 644 18.23 6.20 24.30
CA TYR A 644 19.07 5.30 23.50
C TYR A 644 19.55 4.15 24.39
N LYS A 645 19.11 2.92 24.10
CA LYS A 645 19.25 1.77 25.01
C LYS A 645 19.69 0.52 24.26
N SER A 646 20.44 -0.34 24.94
CA SER A 646 20.65 -1.73 24.53
C SER A 646 19.98 -2.69 25.51
N HIS A 647 19.43 -3.78 24.99
CA HIS A 647 18.66 -4.77 25.74
C HIS A 647 19.52 -6.01 26.04
N GLY A 648 20.42 -5.88 27.01
CA GLY A 648 21.49 -6.86 27.28
C GLY A 648 21.03 -8.27 27.70
N ASP A 649 19.82 -8.36 28.27
CA ASP A 649 19.25 -9.61 28.79
C ASP A 649 18.78 -10.57 27.68
N TYR A 650 18.67 -10.09 26.43
CA TYR A 650 18.35 -10.93 25.28
C TYR A 650 19.55 -11.80 24.89
N ILE A 651 19.41 -13.10 24.98
CA ILE A 651 20.47 -14.09 24.71
C ILE A 651 20.24 -14.92 23.43
N LEU A 652 19.23 -14.56 22.64
CA LEU A 652 18.81 -15.36 21.47
C LEU A 652 19.88 -15.42 20.37
N SER A 653 20.63 -14.35 20.14
CA SER A 653 21.66 -14.24 19.10
C SER A 653 22.98 -13.73 19.67
N THR A 654 24.03 -13.67 18.84
CA THR A 654 25.32 -13.08 19.22
C THR A 654 25.29 -11.54 19.32
N HIS A 655 24.15 -10.93 19.00
CA HIS A 655 23.89 -9.49 19.02
C HIS A 655 22.80 -9.12 20.04
N LYS A 656 22.90 -7.92 20.62
CA LYS A 656 21.90 -7.36 21.54
C LYS A 656 20.99 -6.36 20.81
N PRO A 657 19.66 -6.39 21.02
CA PRO A 657 18.77 -5.39 20.47
C PRO A 657 19.18 -3.99 20.93
N VAL A 658 19.02 -3.00 20.05
CA VAL A 658 19.25 -1.58 20.33
C VAL A 658 18.02 -0.79 19.95
N SER A 659 17.55 0.06 20.86
CA SER A 659 16.41 0.95 20.63
C SER A 659 16.73 2.40 20.90
N ALA A 660 15.98 3.29 20.26
CA ALA A 660 16.00 4.72 20.50
C ALA A 660 14.57 5.26 20.46
N GLU A 661 14.33 6.26 21.29
CA GLU A 661 13.05 6.96 21.34
C GLU A 661 13.28 8.42 20.94
N PHE A 662 12.37 8.97 20.14
CA PHE A 662 12.42 10.33 19.63
C PHE A 662 11.09 11.04 19.81
N LEU A 663 11.12 12.31 20.19
CA LEU A 663 9.97 13.19 20.21
C LEU A 663 10.05 14.15 19.01
N LEU A 664 9.16 13.96 18.05
CA LEU A 664 9.02 14.82 16.87
C LEU A 664 7.98 15.90 17.19
N THR A 665 8.33 17.17 17.01
CA THR A 665 7.36 18.27 17.11
C THR A 665 7.02 18.78 15.72
N ILE A 666 5.74 18.71 15.36
CA ILE A 666 5.21 19.09 14.04
C ILE A 666 4.05 20.06 14.22
N PRO A 667 4.05 21.24 13.56
CA PRO A 667 2.93 22.15 13.61
C PRO A 667 1.85 21.67 12.65
N LEU A 668 0.63 21.64 13.17
CA LEU A 668 -0.58 21.46 12.38
C LEU A 668 -0.76 22.69 11.50
N ARG A 669 -1.22 22.49 10.27
CA ARG A 669 -1.70 23.62 9.47
C ARG A 669 -2.98 24.15 10.12
N ALA A 670 -3.19 25.46 10.03
CA ALA A 670 -4.53 25.99 10.19
C ALA A 670 -5.41 25.31 9.13
N PRO A 671 -6.60 24.81 9.49
CA PRO A 671 -7.54 24.28 8.51
C PRO A 671 -7.83 25.38 7.47
N SER A 672 -7.77 25.03 6.19
CA SER A 672 -8.23 25.89 5.10
C SER A 672 -9.76 26.10 5.17
N GLU A 673 -10.31 27.08 4.46
CA GLU A 673 -11.78 27.25 4.39
C GLU A 673 -12.48 25.98 3.89
N ASP A 674 -11.80 25.19 3.04
CA ASP A 674 -12.24 23.87 2.57
C ASP A 674 -12.21 22.82 3.70
N ASP A 675 -11.16 22.81 4.53
CA ASP A 675 -11.08 21.92 5.71
C ASP A 675 -12.13 22.30 6.79
N ILE A 676 -12.45 23.60 6.92
CA ILE A 676 -13.47 24.11 7.85
C ILE A 676 -14.88 23.71 7.37
N THR A 677 -15.14 23.80 6.07
CA THR A 677 -16.44 23.43 5.49
C THR A 677 -16.68 21.92 5.51
N GLU A 678 -15.63 21.08 5.42
CA GLU A 678 -15.71 19.64 5.66
C GLU A 678 -15.98 19.29 7.13
N LEU A 679 -15.39 20.02 8.09
CA LEU A 679 -15.50 19.74 9.52
C LEU A 679 -16.78 20.28 10.19
N THR A 680 -17.41 21.33 9.64
CA THR A 680 -18.66 21.90 10.17
C THR A 680 -19.91 21.07 9.84
N ASN A 681 -19.77 20.02 9.03
CA ASN A 681 -20.89 19.18 8.57
C ASN A 681 -21.07 17.87 9.37
N GLU A 682 -20.32 17.65 10.46
CA GLU A 682 -20.50 16.48 11.35
C GLU A 682 -21.23 16.84 12.67
N PRO A 683 -22.40 16.22 12.98
CA PRO A 683 -23.10 16.43 14.24
C PRO A 683 -22.58 15.46 15.32
N GLN A 684 -21.56 15.90 16.06
CA GLN A 684 -21.24 15.59 17.47
C GLN A 684 -19.72 15.46 17.71
N PHE A 685 -19.02 16.58 17.86
CA PHE A 685 -18.06 16.81 18.95
C PHE A 685 -17.79 18.33 19.02
N GLN A 686 -17.72 18.87 20.24
CA GLN A 686 -17.91 20.30 20.52
C GLN A 686 -16.73 21.17 20.05
N TYR A 687 -16.93 21.83 18.90
CA TYR A 687 -16.12 22.94 18.39
C TYR A 687 -16.09 24.17 19.34
N TRP A 688 -17.06 24.26 20.26
CA TRP A 688 -17.19 25.39 21.17
C TRP A 688 -16.02 25.53 22.14
N ASP A 689 -15.38 24.44 22.59
CA ASP A 689 -14.27 24.55 23.56
C ASP A 689 -12.96 25.03 22.93
N LEU A 690 -12.68 24.65 21.67
CA LEU A 690 -11.47 25.08 20.95
C LEU A 690 -11.61 26.49 20.36
N LEU A 691 -12.80 26.86 19.88
CA LEU A 691 -13.06 28.20 19.38
C LEU A 691 -13.18 29.22 20.53
N LEU A 692 -13.81 28.88 21.67
CA LEU A 692 -13.78 29.75 22.85
C LEU A 692 -12.37 29.89 23.42
N PHE A 693 -11.54 28.84 23.41
CA PHE A 693 -10.17 28.92 23.89
C PHE A 693 -9.28 29.74 22.95
N TRP A 694 -9.47 29.61 21.63
CA TRP A 694 -8.78 30.42 20.63
C TRP A 694 -9.23 31.90 20.69
N GLN A 695 -10.53 32.18 20.80
CA GLN A 695 -11.05 33.54 21.00
C GLN A 695 -10.65 34.13 22.37
N GLN A 696 -10.60 33.35 23.45
CA GLN A 696 -10.10 33.81 24.75
C GLN A 696 -8.59 34.04 24.75
N SER A 697 -7.82 33.28 23.96
CA SER A 697 -6.38 33.53 23.77
C SER A 697 -6.10 34.85 23.02
N GLN A 698 -7.01 35.26 22.14
CA GLN A 698 -6.97 36.55 21.44
C GLN A 698 -7.54 37.71 22.28
N LEU A 699 -8.39 37.44 23.28
CA LEU A 699 -8.89 38.45 24.22
C LEU A 699 -7.98 38.66 25.45
N ASN A 700 -7.09 37.71 25.75
CA ASN A 700 -6.10 37.82 26.83
C ASN A 700 -4.79 38.50 26.42
N SER A 701 -4.58 38.80 25.14
CA SER A 701 -3.47 39.64 24.67
C SER A 701 -3.72 41.15 24.84
N ASP A 702 -4.95 41.56 25.19
CA ASP A 702 -5.36 42.97 25.29
C ASP A 702 -5.35 43.55 26.73
N LYS A 703 -4.70 42.87 27.69
CA LYS A 703 -4.62 43.36 29.08
C LYS A 703 -3.19 43.48 29.61
N THR A 704 -2.35 44.30 28.96
CA THR A 704 -1.27 45.01 29.65
C THR A 704 -1.02 46.40 29.06
N SER A 705 -1.54 47.39 29.76
CA SER A 705 -1.05 48.77 29.98
C SER A 705 -0.90 49.78 28.83
N VAL A 706 -1.89 50.69 28.80
CA VAL A 706 -1.80 52.18 28.91
C VAL A 706 -0.82 52.95 28.00
N GLY A 707 -1.42 53.78 27.12
CA GLY A 707 -1.05 55.19 26.98
C GLY A 707 -0.78 55.68 25.55
N GLY A 708 -1.73 56.44 24.97
CA GLY A 708 -1.42 57.30 23.82
C GLY A 708 -2.54 57.50 22.80
N ILE A 709 -3.42 58.45 23.12
CA ILE A 709 -4.31 59.24 22.27
C ILE A 709 -3.96 59.22 20.77
N LEU A 710 -4.94 58.86 19.91
CA LEU A 710 -5.44 59.68 18.79
C LEU A 710 -6.74 59.09 18.21
N THR A 711 -7.71 59.98 18.01
CA THR A 711 -9.12 59.76 17.68
C THR A 711 -9.40 59.20 16.27
N PRO A 712 -10.58 58.57 16.04
CA PRO A 712 -10.93 57.89 14.79
C PRO A 712 -11.68 58.80 13.80
N ARG A 713 -11.52 58.53 12.49
CA ARG A 713 -12.49 58.94 11.47
C ARG A 713 -13.12 57.71 10.82
N ARG A 714 -14.41 57.56 11.13
CA ARG A 714 -15.43 56.84 10.34
C ARG A 714 -15.40 57.31 8.89
N ASP A 715 -15.62 56.39 7.96
CA ASP A 715 -16.59 56.59 6.88
C ASP A 715 -17.03 55.24 6.29
N ARG A 716 -18.36 55.06 6.27
CA ARG A 716 -19.16 54.29 5.29
C ARG A 716 -19.10 52.74 5.36
N PHE A 717 -20.20 51.99 5.47
CA PHE A 717 -21.65 52.24 5.38
C PHE A 717 -22.38 51.11 6.14
N ASP A 718 -23.31 51.46 7.03
CA ASP A 718 -24.44 50.61 7.42
C ASP A 718 -25.51 50.74 6.33
N GLU A 719 -26.12 49.64 5.87
CA GLU A 719 -27.49 49.63 5.37
C GLU A 719 -28.18 48.29 5.68
N LEU A 720 -29.19 48.38 6.57
CA LEU A 720 -30.58 47.87 6.45
C LEU A 720 -30.77 46.35 6.24
N LEU A 721 -31.68 45.61 6.89
CA LEU A 721 -32.78 45.89 7.81
C LEU A 721 -33.33 44.53 8.28
N LEU A 722 -33.85 44.51 9.50
CA LEU A 722 -34.72 43.48 10.07
C LEU A 722 -35.98 43.21 9.21
N THR A 723 -36.47 41.97 9.18
CA THR A 723 -37.86 41.64 9.54
C THR A 723 -38.02 40.16 9.97
N PRO A 724 -38.82 39.88 11.02
CA PRO A 724 -39.11 38.53 11.54
C PRO A 724 -40.53 38.05 11.21
N LEU A 725 -40.75 36.73 11.07
CA LEU A 725 -42.05 36.02 11.15
C LEU A 725 -41.70 34.51 11.06
N GLY A 726 -42.13 33.60 11.91
CA GLY A 726 -42.94 33.64 13.11
C GLY A 726 -43.14 32.19 13.56
N LEU A 727 -43.18 31.93 14.86
CA LEU A 727 -43.78 30.72 15.39
C LEU A 727 -44.29 31.01 16.80
N ARG A 728 -45.62 30.94 16.90
CA ARG A 728 -46.41 30.97 18.13
C ARG A 728 -46.07 29.74 18.95
N VAL A 729 -45.71 29.91 20.22
CA VAL A 729 -46.06 28.96 21.28
C VAL A 729 -46.63 29.75 22.45
N THR A 730 -47.74 29.21 22.93
CA THR A 730 -48.73 29.78 23.84
C THR A 730 -48.26 29.88 25.29
N ASN A 731 -48.73 30.94 25.95
CA ASN A 731 -48.89 31.16 27.39
C ASN A 731 -48.81 29.91 28.28
N SER A 732 -47.96 29.97 29.31
CA SER A 732 -48.43 29.87 30.70
C SER A 732 -47.38 30.43 31.67
N SER A 733 -47.90 31.26 32.56
CA SER A 733 -47.24 32.00 33.61
C SER A 733 -46.56 31.08 34.63
N ILE A 734 -45.44 31.51 35.21
CA ILE A 734 -45.19 31.57 36.67
C ILE A 734 -44.00 32.52 36.88
N MET A 735 -44.26 33.58 37.65
CA MET A 735 -43.26 34.45 38.25
C MET A 735 -42.52 33.73 39.37
N LEU A 736 -41.22 33.98 39.53
CA LEU A 736 -40.61 34.21 40.84
C LEU A 736 -39.23 34.89 40.69
N ASN A 737 -39.25 36.18 41.06
CA ASN A 737 -38.18 37.05 41.55
C ASN A 737 -36.91 36.35 42.10
N ASN A 738 -35.72 36.86 41.77
CA ASN A 738 -35.02 37.88 42.58
C ASN A 738 -33.61 38.19 42.04
N VAL A 739 -33.42 39.51 41.84
CA VAL A 739 -32.21 40.37 41.93
C VAL A 739 -30.97 40.01 41.12
#